data_AF-A0A8T6IHB7-F1
#
_entry.id   AF-A0A8T6IHB7-F1
#
_cell.length_a   1.000
_cell.length_b   1.000
_cell.length_c   1.000
_cell.angle_alpha   90.00
_cell.angle_beta   90.00
_cell.angle_gamma   90.00
#
_symmetry.space_group_name_H-M   'P 1'
#
loop_
_entity.id
_entity.type
_entity.pdbx_description
1 polymer ?
#
loop_
_entity_poly.entity_id
_entity_poly.type
_entity_poly.pdbx_seq_one_letter_code
_entity_poly.pdbx_strand_id
1 'polypeptide(L)'
;MHGGFRGALATLLFRVDAGTLREGDTVTITYGDTSGGSRGLRMSTISSDRMPLPLYLDFDGSKLFFTLPIQHIVVTGAETAGVHGFAPSVVATGEPFDMSVRAQDQYYNRGTGAIPGWEILLDGAPFRSLAAGGPAIQMLEDVTLDAPGVYRFTIRSADGAIVGEANPVLVEDDPQRRVYWGDTHGHSGFAEGIGTPERFMTWARDDARLDYVMHSEHDIWTDDFEWNVLADNVRRFTKEGEFIAYLGYEWTVSARQGGHHNVMFRTPDDRMPIRAQFFPTLSSLYQGLRTHHDPRDVVVIPHAHQNGEYRMNDPLLEPLIEIMSNHGTFEWFGRMYLSHGHQVGFTAASDNHLSQPGYSAPLPGGLAQTGGLGAVIAQERTTDALFDAMKDLKAYATNGDRIVLDFSLNGEQMGTRVPFSETRRIEGRIVGTAPIDTVTVVKNDAVIWERDVATLEGDAGGDGTYQLSFETSSVPLHPRDNPRGWRHWEGTLKVSGATVASAVPQDFQDLAATEFEATGPGEFRFRTQTRGDTSSIALELRDVAESATVELDLLEARETGGAPLIFSAHNLVPAASVTLQVADIDGGRTAAELPIGPWTDRAVLRRVVADGPRDLTFSMEDTSTLQGDYYYVRVTQTNDAIAWSSPIWVGGYGKR
;
A
#
# COMPACT_ATOMS: atom_id res chain seq x y z
N MET A 1 15.65 24.40 -1.13
CA MET A 1 14.75 23.88 -0.08
C MET A 1 13.99 22.78 -0.77
N HIS A 2 14.38 21.52 -0.56
CA HIS A 2 13.62 20.37 -1.06
C HIS A 2 12.47 20.18 -0.06
N GLY A 3 11.22 20.27 -0.53
CA GLY A 3 10.03 20.31 0.32
C GLY A 3 9.82 21.65 1.04
N GLY A 4 8.64 22.25 0.88
CA GLY A 4 8.19 23.37 1.70
C GLY A 4 7.48 22.87 2.95
N PHE A 5 7.42 23.69 4.01
CA PHE A 5 6.54 23.40 5.14
C PHE A 5 5.09 23.37 4.66
N ARG A 6 4.48 22.18 4.55
CA ARG A 6 3.04 22.02 4.20
C ARG A 6 2.10 22.52 5.30
N GLY A 7 2.64 22.88 6.48
CA GLY A 7 1.92 23.48 7.60
C GLY A 7 2.87 24.02 8.68
N ALA A 8 2.33 24.72 9.68
CA ALA A 8 3.12 25.18 10.82
C ALA A 8 3.49 23.99 11.72
N LEU A 9 4.79 23.84 11.99
CA LEU A 9 5.30 22.83 12.91
C LEU A 9 5.75 23.48 14.22
N ALA A 10 5.40 22.88 15.35
CA ALA A 10 5.99 23.25 16.62
C ALA A 10 7.49 22.92 16.58
N THR A 11 8.32 23.93 16.76
CA THR A 11 9.79 23.77 16.75
C THR A 11 10.39 24.33 18.03
N LEU A 12 11.52 23.74 18.45
CA LEU A 12 12.31 24.29 19.54
C LEU A 12 13.04 25.52 19.04
N LEU A 13 12.70 26.68 19.60
CA LEU A 13 13.35 27.95 19.29
C LEU A 13 14.25 28.39 20.45
N PHE A 14 15.54 28.55 20.16
CA PHE A 14 16.48 29.15 21.08
C PHE A 14 16.70 30.61 20.68
N ARG A 15 16.56 31.53 21.65
CA ARG A 15 16.81 32.95 21.45
C ARG A 15 17.95 33.39 22.37
N VAL A 16 18.90 34.14 21.81
CA VAL A 16 19.88 34.86 22.63
C VAL A 16 19.13 35.99 23.35
N ASP A 17 18.90 35.81 24.65
CA ASP A 17 18.09 36.74 25.47
C ASP A 17 18.84 38.05 25.77
N ALA A 18 20.17 37.97 25.92
CA ALA A 18 21.04 39.12 26.12
C ALA A 18 22.41 38.92 25.45
N GLY A 19 23.01 40.03 24.98
CA GLY A 19 24.31 40.04 24.30
C GLY A 19 24.18 40.01 22.77
N THR A 20 25.33 40.00 22.09
CA THR A 20 25.42 39.90 20.63
C THR A 20 26.50 38.89 20.29
N LEU A 21 26.14 37.87 19.51
CA LEU A 21 27.11 36.90 18.99
C LEU A 21 28.02 37.61 17.97
N ARG A 22 29.32 37.38 18.09
CA ARG A 22 30.37 37.92 17.21
C ARG A 22 31.02 36.79 16.43
N GLU A 23 31.72 37.17 15.37
CA GLU A 23 32.56 36.23 14.62
C GLU A 23 33.55 35.54 15.57
N GLY A 24 33.59 34.20 15.52
CA GLY A 24 34.39 33.36 16.41
C GLY A 24 33.67 32.84 17.65
N ASP A 25 32.49 33.38 17.99
CA ASP A 25 31.67 32.83 19.08
C ASP A 25 31.14 31.44 18.69
N THR A 26 31.08 30.54 19.67
CA THR A 26 30.57 29.17 19.49
C THR A 26 29.28 28.99 20.29
N VAL A 27 28.21 28.58 19.62
CA VAL A 27 26.97 28.14 20.26
C VAL A 27 26.90 26.62 20.17
N THR A 28 26.84 25.95 21.33
CA THR A 28 26.67 24.49 21.40
C THR A 28 25.24 24.18 21.81
N ILE A 29 24.53 23.40 20.99
CA ILE A 29 23.20 22.88 21.31
C ILE A 29 23.31 21.37 21.46
N THR A 30 23.04 20.86 22.66
CA THR A 30 23.00 19.43 22.94
C THR A 30 21.56 18.94 22.87
N TYR A 31 21.24 18.11 21.88
CA TYR A 31 19.92 17.52 21.72
C TYR A 31 19.84 16.17 22.44
N GLY A 32 18.75 15.96 23.18
CA GLY A 32 18.43 14.68 23.81
C GLY A 32 19.15 14.37 25.13
N ASP A 33 19.98 15.27 25.65
CA ASP A 33 20.60 15.10 26.97
C ASP A 33 19.54 15.16 28.09
N THR A 34 19.48 14.09 28.90
CA THR A 34 18.57 13.96 30.04
C THR A 34 19.19 14.37 31.36
N SER A 35 20.49 14.70 31.41
CA SER A 35 21.25 14.97 32.64
C SER A 35 20.70 16.17 33.45
N GLY A 36 20.10 17.15 32.77
CA GLY A 36 19.44 18.31 33.36
C GLY A 36 17.95 18.13 33.68
N GLY A 37 17.41 16.91 33.62
CA GLY A 37 15.98 16.62 33.86
C GLY A 37 15.08 16.74 32.63
N SER A 38 15.66 16.91 31.44
CA SER A 38 14.93 16.82 30.16
C SER A 38 14.38 15.40 29.94
N ARG A 39 13.27 15.30 29.19
CA ARG A 39 12.70 14.02 28.74
C ARG A 39 13.55 13.31 27.67
N GLY A 40 14.58 13.99 27.15
CA GLY A 40 15.40 13.48 26.05
C GLY A 40 14.76 13.70 24.68
N LEU A 41 15.39 13.12 23.64
CA LEU A 41 14.90 13.15 22.27
C LEU A 41 14.51 11.72 21.87
N ARG A 42 13.24 11.51 21.48
CA ARG A 42 12.83 10.26 20.87
C ARG A 42 13.37 10.22 19.44
N MET A 43 14.20 9.23 19.13
CA MET A 43 14.68 9.02 17.76
C MET A 43 13.52 8.62 16.84
N SER A 44 13.65 8.92 15.55
CA SER A 44 12.70 8.47 14.52
C SER A 44 12.46 6.96 14.63
N THR A 45 11.21 6.54 14.46
CA THR A 45 10.82 5.13 14.36
C THR A 45 11.12 4.53 12.98
N ILE A 46 11.54 5.37 12.03
CA ILE A 46 11.85 5.00 10.66
C ILE A 46 13.36 5.09 10.44
N SER A 47 13.94 4.00 9.94
CA SER A 47 15.35 3.95 9.54
C SER A 47 15.63 4.78 8.30
N SER A 48 16.76 5.46 8.27
CA SER A 48 17.18 6.26 7.13
C SER A 48 18.69 6.39 7.16
N ASP A 49 19.32 6.29 5.99
CA ASP A 49 20.75 6.57 5.81
C ASP A 49 21.03 8.08 5.83
N ARG A 50 20.01 8.91 5.66
CA ARG A 50 20.13 10.36 5.56
C ARG A 50 18.90 11.08 6.14
N MET A 51 18.64 10.88 7.44
CA MET A 51 17.58 11.59 8.16
C MET A 51 17.99 13.06 8.33
N PRO A 52 17.24 14.04 7.77
CA PRO A 52 17.61 15.45 7.86
C PRO A 52 17.43 16.01 9.27
N LEU A 53 18.38 16.81 9.71
CA LEU A 53 18.33 17.60 10.94
C LEU A 53 18.53 19.09 10.59
N PRO A 54 17.47 19.78 10.12
CA PRO A 54 17.59 21.15 9.66
C PRO A 54 17.76 22.11 10.85
N LEU A 55 18.68 23.07 10.70
CA LEU A 55 18.89 24.17 11.64
C LEU A 55 18.58 25.49 10.94
N TYR A 56 17.64 26.22 11.54
CA TYR A 56 17.15 27.50 11.05
C TYR A 56 17.63 28.62 11.98
N LEU A 57 18.22 29.66 11.39
CA LEU A 57 18.80 30.79 12.11
C LEU A 57 18.11 32.08 11.73
N ASP A 58 17.68 32.85 12.72
CA ASP A 58 17.26 34.24 12.56
C ASP A 58 18.36 35.13 13.18
N PHE A 59 19.04 35.90 12.34
CA PHE A 59 20.21 36.69 12.76
C PHE A 59 19.85 38.07 13.32
N ASP A 60 18.68 38.61 12.96
CA ASP A 60 18.30 39.99 13.27
C ASP A 60 16.95 40.11 14.00
N GLY A 61 16.31 38.98 14.31
CA GLY A 61 15.01 38.94 14.98
C GLY A 61 13.84 39.26 14.06
N SER A 62 14.06 39.29 12.73
CA SER A 62 13.02 39.57 11.73
C SER A 62 11.99 38.45 11.57
N LYS A 63 12.26 37.27 12.15
CA LYS A 63 11.54 36.00 11.91
C LYS A 63 11.69 35.49 10.47
N LEU A 64 12.69 35.98 9.75
CA LEU A 64 13.14 35.41 8.48
C LEU A 64 14.29 34.46 8.77
N PHE A 65 13.99 33.16 8.70
CA PHE A 65 14.97 32.13 9.02
C PHE A 65 15.81 31.75 7.82
N PHE A 66 17.12 31.68 8.02
CA PHE A 66 18.10 31.14 7.09
C PHE A 66 18.38 29.69 7.45
N THR A 67 18.41 28.80 6.46
CA THR A 67 18.84 27.41 6.66
C THR A 67 20.35 27.30 6.58
N LEU A 68 20.96 26.59 7.51
CA LEU A 68 22.32 26.07 7.32
C LEU A 68 22.31 24.89 6.33
N PRO A 69 23.49 24.47 5.79
CA PRO A 69 23.57 23.20 5.09
C PRO A 69 22.99 22.08 5.96
N ILE A 70 21.96 21.41 5.44
CA ILE A 70 21.20 20.40 6.17
C ILE A 70 22.16 19.29 6.61
N GLN A 71 22.35 19.17 7.92
CA GLN A 71 23.06 18.05 8.50
C GLN A 71 22.14 16.83 8.51
N HIS A 72 22.73 15.65 8.50
CA HIS A 72 21.97 14.41 8.54
C HIS A 72 22.56 13.45 9.57
N ILE A 73 21.71 12.55 10.04
CA ILE A 73 22.10 11.43 10.89
C ILE A 73 21.62 10.13 10.25
N VAL A 74 22.30 9.03 10.60
CA VAL A 74 21.84 7.68 10.26
C VAL A 74 20.92 7.21 11.38
N VAL A 75 19.72 6.78 11.02
CA VAL A 75 18.78 6.09 11.91
C VAL A 75 18.73 4.63 11.50
N THR A 76 18.95 3.72 12.45
CA THR A 76 18.90 2.27 12.23
C THR A 76 17.72 1.67 12.99
N GLY A 77 17.33 0.44 12.65
CA GLY A 77 16.25 -0.26 13.34
C GLY A 77 16.61 -0.64 14.78
N ALA A 78 15.59 -1.01 15.55
CA ALA A 78 15.73 -1.50 16.92
C ALA A 78 15.94 -3.02 16.96
N GLU A 79 15.82 -3.61 18.15
CA GLU A 79 15.90 -5.07 18.33
C GLU A 79 14.84 -5.81 17.50
N THR A 80 15.18 -7.03 17.10
CA THR A 80 14.28 -7.86 16.29
C THR A 80 13.01 -8.18 17.09
N ALA A 81 11.86 -7.82 16.52
CA ALA A 81 10.54 -8.08 17.07
C ALA A 81 9.65 -8.92 16.14
N GLY A 82 10.06 -9.11 14.88
CA GLY A 82 9.32 -9.85 13.87
C GLY A 82 10.23 -10.46 12.81
N VAL A 83 9.64 -11.29 11.97
CA VAL A 83 10.29 -11.89 10.80
C VAL A 83 9.31 -11.94 9.62
N HIS A 84 9.80 -11.71 8.41
CA HIS A 84 9.01 -11.86 7.18
C HIS A 84 9.82 -12.53 6.08
N GLY A 85 9.16 -13.36 5.28
CA GLY A 85 9.76 -14.05 4.14
C GLY A 85 9.33 -13.47 2.81
N PHE A 86 10.23 -13.46 1.82
CA PHE A 86 9.87 -13.12 0.44
C PHE A 86 10.37 -14.19 -0.52
N ALA A 87 9.48 -14.68 -1.37
CA ALA A 87 9.74 -15.67 -2.42
C ALA A 87 9.05 -15.24 -3.74
N PRO A 88 9.46 -15.77 -4.90
CA PRO A 88 8.69 -15.59 -6.13
C PRO A 88 7.29 -16.18 -5.97
N SER A 89 6.26 -15.50 -6.50
CA SER A 89 4.88 -15.95 -6.33
C SER A 89 4.48 -17.07 -7.29
N VAL A 90 5.15 -17.19 -8.44
CA VAL A 90 4.90 -18.25 -9.43
C VAL A 90 6.23 -18.79 -9.96
N VAL A 91 6.43 -20.11 -9.84
CA VAL A 91 7.62 -20.83 -10.30
C VAL A 91 7.25 -22.09 -11.07
N ALA A 92 8.14 -22.54 -11.94
CA ALA A 92 7.99 -23.82 -12.62
C ALA A 92 8.37 -24.99 -11.69
N THR A 93 7.80 -26.16 -11.93
CA THR A 93 8.15 -27.38 -11.20
C THR A 93 9.64 -27.68 -11.36
N GLY A 94 10.35 -27.85 -10.24
CA GLY A 94 11.79 -28.10 -10.22
C GLY A 94 12.66 -26.87 -10.51
N GLU A 95 12.09 -25.68 -10.72
CA GLU A 95 12.84 -24.44 -10.87
C GLU A 95 13.45 -24.02 -9.52
N PRO A 96 14.78 -23.79 -9.46
CA PRO A 96 15.40 -23.27 -8.25
C PRO A 96 15.06 -21.79 -8.06
N PHE A 97 14.78 -21.41 -6.82
CA PHE A 97 14.63 -20.01 -6.43
C PHE A 97 15.21 -19.73 -5.05
N ASP A 98 15.48 -18.47 -4.77
CA ASP A 98 15.90 -18.01 -3.45
C ASP A 98 14.73 -17.42 -2.68
N MET A 99 14.68 -17.67 -1.37
CA MET A 99 13.76 -17.01 -0.45
C MET A 99 14.55 -16.17 0.55
N SER A 100 14.18 -14.90 0.72
CA SER A 100 14.79 -14.07 1.76
C SER A 100 14.02 -14.20 3.08
N VAL A 101 14.75 -14.24 4.20
CA VAL A 101 14.22 -14.20 5.56
C VAL A 101 14.72 -12.91 6.22
N ARG A 102 13.81 -11.98 6.47
CA ARG A 102 14.09 -10.65 7.01
C ARG A 102 13.66 -10.56 8.47
N ALA A 103 14.65 -10.44 9.36
CA ALA A 103 14.46 -10.00 10.74
C ALA A 103 14.12 -8.50 10.76
N GLN A 104 13.04 -8.14 11.42
CA GLN A 104 12.55 -6.77 11.48
C GLN A 104 12.24 -6.32 12.91
N ASP A 105 12.38 -5.02 13.17
CA ASP A 105 11.86 -4.41 14.39
C ASP A 105 10.34 -4.18 14.29
N GLN A 106 9.72 -3.67 15.37
CA GLN A 106 8.29 -3.38 15.41
C GLN A 106 7.82 -2.32 14.39
N TYR A 107 8.74 -1.60 13.77
CA TYR A 107 8.47 -0.58 12.75
C TYR A 107 8.96 -1.02 11.37
N TYR A 108 9.06 -2.33 11.14
CA TYR A 108 9.45 -2.90 9.86
C TYR A 108 10.85 -2.49 9.38
N ASN A 109 11.69 -1.87 10.21
CA ASN A 109 13.10 -1.64 9.85
C ASN A 109 13.87 -2.96 9.94
N ARG A 110 15.05 -3.04 9.30
CA ARG A 110 15.97 -4.15 9.57
C ARG A 110 16.27 -4.23 11.07
N GLY A 111 16.03 -5.40 11.66
CA GLY A 111 16.37 -5.65 13.06
C GLY A 111 17.87 -5.49 13.29
N THR A 112 18.24 -4.94 14.44
CA THR A 112 19.63 -4.81 14.88
C THR A 112 19.88 -5.64 16.14
N GLY A 113 21.14 -5.74 16.55
CA GLY A 113 21.53 -6.56 17.70
C GLY A 113 21.66 -8.05 17.37
N ALA A 114 21.23 -8.92 18.29
CA ALA A 114 21.34 -10.36 18.16
C ALA A 114 20.22 -10.93 17.29
N ILE A 115 20.52 -11.20 16.02
CA ILE A 115 19.56 -11.87 15.11
C ILE A 115 19.42 -13.34 15.53
N PRO A 116 18.19 -13.84 15.82
CA PRO A 116 17.99 -15.22 16.21
C PRO A 116 18.23 -16.19 15.04
N GLY A 117 18.37 -17.48 15.35
CA GLY A 117 18.33 -18.53 14.34
C GLY A 117 16.88 -18.81 13.94
N TRP A 118 16.67 -19.18 12.68
CA TRP A 118 15.34 -19.41 12.10
C TRP A 118 15.14 -20.88 11.74
N GLU A 119 14.03 -21.44 12.18
CA GLU A 119 13.49 -22.68 11.64
C GLU A 119 12.44 -22.32 10.57
N ILE A 120 12.63 -22.87 9.37
CA ILE A 120 11.71 -22.70 8.24
C ILE A 120 10.91 -23.98 8.09
N LEU A 121 9.58 -23.85 8.07
CA LEU A 121 8.64 -24.91 7.80
C LEU A 121 8.04 -24.73 6.41
N LEU A 122 7.82 -25.83 5.70
CA LEU A 122 7.09 -25.91 4.44
C LEU A 122 5.78 -26.64 4.70
N ASP A 123 4.66 -25.95 4.52
CA ASP A 123 3.30 -26.47 4.78
C ASP A 123 3.17 -27.10 6.19
N GLY A 124 3.81 -26.47 7.18
CA GLY A 124 3.82 -26.89 8.58
C GLY A 124 4.82 -27.99 8.92
N ALA A 125 5.55 -28.56 7.96
CA ALA A 125 6.60 -29.54 8.20
C ALA A 125 7.99 -28.87 8.24
N PRO A 126 8.92 -29.29 9.13
CA PRO A 126 10.28 -28.76 9.15
C PRO A 126 10.97 -28.93 7.79
N PHE A 127 11.54 -27.85 7.26
CA PHE A 127 12.17 -27.84 5.94
C PHE A 127 13.67 -27.55 6.00
N ARG A 128 14.06 -26.36 6.46
CA ARG A 128 15.46 -25.91 6.56
C ARG A 128 15.65 -24.97 7.76
N SER A 129 16.88 -24.62 8.07
CA SER A 129 17.21 -23.69 9.16
C SER A 129 18.28 -22.69 8.77
N LEU A 130 18.22 -21.48 9.32
CA LEU A 130 19.24 -20.43 9.20
C LEU A 130 19.87 -20.15 10.57
N ALA A 131 21.18 -19.93 10.58
CA ALA A 131 21.93 -19.76 11.82
C ALA A 131 21.68 -18.40 12.49
N ALA A 132 21.84 -18.36 13.81
CA ALA A 132 21.81 -17.12 14.57
C ALA A 132 23.04 -16.24 14.29
N GLY A 133 22.94 -14.94 14.57
CA GLY A 133 24.05 -13.98 14.46
C GLY A 133 24.40 -13.54 13.04
N GLY A 134 23.59 -13.92 12.05
CA GLY A 134 23.71 -13.44 10.67
C GLY A 134 23.24 -11.99 10.48
N PRO A 135 23.32 -11.46 9.24
CA PRO A 135 22.69 -10.19 8.90
C PRO A 135 21.17 -10.24 9.11
N ALA A 136 20.52 -9.07 9.20
CA ALA A 136 19.06 -8.98 9.35
C ALA A 136 18.30 -9.63 8.18
N ILE A 137 18.89 -9.67 6.98
CA ILE A 137 18.33 -10.37 5.82
C ILE A 137 19.23 -11.55 5.51
N GLN A 138 18.70 -12.75 5.66
CA GLN A 138 19.39 -14.01 5.34
C GLN A 138 18.71 -14.66 4.13
N MET A 139 19.48 -15.36 3.30
CA MET A 139 18.95 -16.05 2.11
C MET A 139 18.86 -17.55 2.37
N LEU A 140 17.71 -18.11 2.01
CA LEU A 140 17.53 -19.53 1.80
C LEU A 140 17.70 -19.79 0.30
N GLU A 141 18.90 -20.17 -0.10
CA GLU A 141 19.30 -20.36 -1.49
C GLU A 141 18.84 -21.72 -2.04
N ASP A 142 18.67 -21.81 -3.36
CA ASP A 142 18.39 -23.06 -4.08
C ASP A 142 17.21 -23.86 -3.47
N VAL A 143 16.09 -23.18 -3.23
CA VAL A 143 14.82 -23.84 -2.90
C VAL A 143 14.26 -24.45 -4.18
N THR A 144 13.81 -25.70 -4.10
CA THR A 144 13.21 -26.42 -5.23
C THR A 144 11.95 -27.11 -4.74
N LEU A 145 10.89 -27.04 -5.55
CA LEU A 145 9.59 -27.65 -5.30
C LEU A 145 9.23 -28.53 -6.50
N ASP A 146 9.08 -29.83 -6.24
CA ASP A 146 9.07 -30.86 -7.29
C ASP A 146 7.67 -31.30 -7.75
N ALA A 147 6.62 -30.64 -7.27
CA ALA A 147 5.25 -30.94 -7.69
C ALA A 147 4.42 -29.65 -7.84
N PRO A 148 3.44 -29.62 -8.77
CA PRO A 148 2.50 -28.53 -8.86
C PRO A 148 1.65 -28.39 -7.59
N GLY A 149 1.41 -27.15 -7.18
CA GLY A 149 0.65 -26.86 -5.95
C GLY A 149 0.90 -25.47 -5.41
N VAL A 150 0.21 -25.13 -4.33
CA VAL A 150 0.49 -23.91 -3.55
C VAL A 150 1.29 -24.32 -2.32
N TYR A 151 2.45 -23.69 -2.14
CA TYR A 151 3.36 -23.94 -1.03
C TYR A 151 3.46 -22.72 -0.14
N ARG A 152 3.56 -22.95 1.17
CA ARG A 152 3.64 -21.89 2.18
C ARG A 152 4.81 -22.11 3.12
N PHE A 153 5.58 -21.04 3.34
CA PHE A 153 6.70 -21.05 4.26
C PHE A 153 6.33 -20.32 5.56
N THR A 154 6.50 -21.00 6.69
CA THR A 154 6.43 -20.39 8.02
C THR A 154 7.85 -20.29 8.58
N ILE A 155 8.17 -19.17 9.23
CA ILE A 155 9.49 -18.89 9.78
C ILE A 155 9.29 -18.67 11.28
N ARG A 156 10.03 -19.41 12.12
CA ARG A 156 10.00 -19.23 13.58
C ARG A 156 11.40 -19.14 14.17
N SER A 157 11.57 -18.31 15.20
CA SER A 157 12.78 -18.31 16.00
C SER A 157 12.92 -19.63 16.76
N ALA A 158 14.15 -20.00 17.12
CA ALA A 158 14.42 -21.25 17.83
C ALA A 158 13.69 -21.41 19.17
N ASP A 159 13.35 -20.30 19.84
CA ASP A 159 12.55 -20.27 21.08
C ASP A 159 11.03 -20.17 20.82
N GLY A 160 10.61 -20.03 19.57
CA GLY A 160 9.21 -19.88 19.16
C GLY A 160 8.59 -18.51 19.49
N ALA A 161 9.36 -17.55 20.01
CA ALA A 161 8.85 -16.24 20.42
C ALA A 161 8.50 -15.34 19.21
N ILE A 162 9.22 -15.49 18.11
CA ILE A 162 8.99 -14.74 16.86
C ILE A 162 8.53 -15.72 15.79
N VAL A 163 7.39 -15.43 15.17
CA VAL A 163 6.82 -16.20 14.07
C VAL A 163 6.41 -15.23 12.96
N GLY A 164 6.64 -15.64 11.72
CA GLY A 164 6.17 -14.94 10.53
C GLY A 164 6.02 -15.90 9.36
N GLU A 165 5.56 -15.39 8.23
CA GLU A 165 5.33 -16.17 7.00
C GLU A 165 6.00 -15.50 5.81
N ALA A 166 6.19 -16.27 4.74
CA ALA A 166 6.47 -15.73 3.42
C ALA A 166 5.18 -15.61 2.58
N ASN A 167 5.22 -14.84 1.50
CA ASN A 167 4.17 -14.91 0.49
C ASN A 167 4.05 -16.34 -0.08
N PRO A 168 2.84 -16.75 -0.54
CA PRO A 168 2.66 -18.08 -1.12
C PRO A 168 3.47 -18.23 -2.43
N VAL A 169 3.83 -19.48 -2.73
CA VAL A 169 4.48 -19.87 -3.99
C VAL A 169 3.56 -20.82 -4.74
N LEU A 170 3.06 -20.39 -5.89
CA LEU A 170 2.32 -21.23 -6.82
C LEU A 170 3.30 -21.93 -7.77
N VAL A 171 3.35 -23.26 -7.71
CA VAL A 171 4.17 -24.11 -8.56
C VAL A 171 3.30 -24.69 -9.67
N GLU A 172 3.74 -24.51 -10.92
CA GLU A 172 3.08 -25.04 -12.12
C GLU A 172 4.11 -25.78 -12.98
N ASP A 173 3.70 -26.77 -13.80
CA ASP A 173 4.66 -27.48 -14.67
C ASP A 173 5.29 -26.57 -15.75
N ASP A 174 4.48 -25.70 -16.34
CA ASP A 174 4.89 -24.77 -17.40
C ASP A 174 4.15 -23.44 -17.22
N PRO A 175 4.57 -22.60 -16.25
CA PRO A 175 3.89 -21.35 -15.94
C PRO A 175 3.98 -20.40 -17.13
N GLN A 176 2.86 -20.27 -17.86
CA GLN A 176 2.75 -19.35 -19.00
C GLN A 176 2.79 -17.88 -18.58
N ARG A 177 2.65 -17.62 -17.27
CA ARG A 177 2.46 -16.31 -16.67
C ARG A 177 3.12 -16.31 -15.30
N ARG A 178 4.09 -15.42 -15.11
CA ARG A 178 4.66 -15.14 -13.80
C ARG A 178 4.11 -13.82 -13.29
N VAL A 179 4.10 -13.67 -11.97
CA VAL A 179 3.71 -12.44 -11.29
C VAL A 179 4.96 -11.78 -10.76
N TYR A 180 5.19 -10.54 -11.18
CA TYR A 180 6.29 -9.70 -10.74
C TYR A 180 5.75 -8.51 -9.94
N TRP A 181 6.28 -8.30 -8.75
CA TRP A 181 5.82 -7.29 -7.81
C TRP A 181 6.67 -6.02 -7.91
N GLY A 182 6.02 -4.86 -7.96
CA GLY A 182 6.75 -3.60 -7.98
C GLY A 182 5.97 -2.43 -7.44
N ASP A 183 6.71 -1.34 -7.34
CA ASP A 183 6.25 -0.06 -6.82
C ASP A 183 6.65 1.03 -7.81
N THR A 184 5.66 1.68 -8.40
CA THR A 184 5.86 2.69 -9.45
C THR A 184 5.83 4.13 -8.93
N HIS A 185 5.70 4.33 -7.62
CA HIS A 185 5.50 5.66 -7.06
C HIS A 185 6.17 5.75 -5.69
N GLY A 186 7.29 6.47 -5.62
CA GLY A 186 7.99 6.74 -4.38
C GLY A 186 9.13 7.74 -4.54
N HIS A 187 9.50 8.33 -3.42
CA HIS A 187 10.33 9.52 -3.31
C HIS A 187 11.51 9.29 -2.36
N SER A 188 12.58 10.05 -2.58
CA SER A 188 13.75 10.11 -1.70
C SER A 188 14.03 11.56 -1.27
N GLY A 189 15.18 11.79 -0.64
CA GLY A 189 15.63 13.12 -0.23
C GLY A 189 16.00 14.08 -1.36
N PHE A 190 15.83 13.69 -2.64
CA PHE A 190 15.96 14.62 -3.78
C PHE A 190 14.71 15.48 -4.00
N ALA A 191 13.56 15.03 -3.51
CA ALA A 191 12.34 15.84 -3.45
C ALA A 191 11.92 16.04 -1.98
N GLU A 192 10.65 15.85 -1.65
CA GLU A 192 10.14 16.07 -0.29
C GLU A 192 10.31 14.86 0.66
N GLY A 193 10.94 13.78 0.18
CA GLY A 193 11.23 12.60 1.00
C GLY A 193 12.48 12.73 1.86
N ILE A 194 12.88 11.60 2.44
CA ILE A 194 14.12 11.44 3.22
C ILE A 194 14.93 10.26 2.68
N GLY A 195 16.21 10.18 3.07
CA GLY A 195 17.12 9.12 2.60
C GLY A 195 17.74 9.43 1.24
N THR A 196 18.67 8.58 0.81
CA THR A 196 19.32 8.74 -0.51
C THR A 196 18.59 7.96 -1.61
N PRO A 197 18.74 8.37 -2.89
CA PRO A 197 18.29 7.56 -4.02
C PRO A 197 18.90 6.15 -4.07
N GLU A 198 20.13 5.97 -3.54
CA GLU A 198 20.73 4.64 -3.42
C GLU A 198 20.01 3.79 -2.36
N ARG A 199 19.60 4.40 -1.24
CA ARG A 199 18.78 3.73 -0.24
C ARG A 199 17.43 3.30 -0.81
N PHE A 200 16.80 4.15 -1.63
CA PHE A 200 15.55 3.81 -2.33
C PHE A 200 15.72 2.52 -3.16
N MET A 201 16.75 2.46 -4.00
CA MET A 201 17.02 1.29 -4.85
C MET A 201 17.37 0.03 -4.05
N THR A 202 18.23 0.16 -3.04
CA THR A 202 18.62 -0.98 -2.19
C THR A 202 17.47 -1.46 -1.33
N TRP A 203 16.57 -0.59 -0.88
CA TRP A 203 15.37 -1.00 -0.17
C TRP A 203 14.44 -1.81 -1.07
N ALA A 204 14.12 -1.29 -2.26
CA ALA A 204 13.28 -1.99 -3.23
C ALA A 204 13.81 -3.41 -3.52
N ARG A 205 15.10 -3.53 -3.83
CA ARG A 205 15.74 -4.80 -4.20
C ARG A 205 15.95 -5.76 -3.02
N ASP A 206 16.39 -5.24 -1.87
CA ASP A 206 16.88 -6.08 -0.77
C ASP A 206 15.88 -6.19 0.38
N ASP A 207 15.28 -5.07 0.80
CA ASP A 207 14.38 -5.01 1.94
C ASP A 207 12.97 -5.47 1.59
N ALA A 208 12.41 -4.96 0.50
CA ALA A 208 11.06 -5.25 0.02
C ALA A 208 11.00 -6.37 -1.02
N ARG A 209 12.17 -6.82 -1.53
CA ARG A 209 12.32 -7.86 -2.56
C ARG A 209 11.39 -7.66 -3.76
N LEU A 210 11.26 -6.42 -4.22
CA LEU A 210 10.51 -6.10 -5.44
C LEU A 210 11.25 -6.66 -6.65
N ASP A 211 10.48 -7.04 -7.67
CA ASP A 211 10.98 -7.44 -8.98
C ASP A 211 11.28 -6.22 -9.86
N TYR A 212 10.50 -5.15 -9.69
CA TYR A 212 10.74 -3.88 -10.36
C TYR A 212 10.39 -2.67 -9.49
N VAL A 213 10.97 -1.51 -9.80
CA VAL A 213 10.67 -0.25 -9.12
C VAL A 213 10.78 0.93 -10.08
N MET A 214 10.00 1.99 -9.85
CA MET A 214 10.25 3.32 -10.42
C MET A 214 10.55 4.30 -9.29
N HIS A 215 11.65 5.04 -9.42
CA HIS A 215 11.94 6.16 -8.53
C HIS A 215 11.36 7.42 -9.15
N SER A 216 10.32 7.99 -8.53
CA SER A 216 9.42 8.95 -9.16
C SER A 216 9.43 10.32 -8.46
N GLU A 217 10.60 10.94 -8.34
CA GLU A 217 10.71 12.25 -7.68
C GLU A 217 9.82 13.31 -8.35
N HIS A 218 9.31 14.26 -7.55
CA HIS A 218 8.57 15.41 -8.07
C HIS A 218 9.41 16.27 -9.03
N ASP A 219 8.93 16.44 -10.25
CA ASP A 219 9.63 17.18 -11.32
C ASP A 219 9.93 18.65 -11.00
N ILE A 220 9.11 19.26 -10.13
CA ILE A 220 9.23 20.65 -9.67
C ILE A 220 10.36 20.87 -8.66
N TRP A 221 10.90 19.80 -8.06
CA TRP A 221 11.95 19.88 -7.04
C TRP A 221 13.25 19.19 -7.44
N THR A 222 13.26 18.47 -8.56
CA THR A 222 14.44 17.78 -9.09
C THR A 222 15.15 18.61 -10.16
N ASP A 223 16.47 18.79 -10.04
CA ASP A 223 17.30 19.44 -11.06
C ASP A 223 17.92 18.44 -12.08
N ASP A 224 18.69 18.95 -13.05
CA ASP A 224 19.30 18.10 -14.08
C ASP A 224 20.45 17.23 -13.54
N PHE A 225 21.13 17.66 -12.47
CA PHE A 225 22.15 16.84 -11.82
C PHE A 225 21.51 15.66 -11.11
N GLU A 226 20.46 15.92 -10.33
CA GLU A 226 19.67 14.90 -9.63
C GLU A 226 19.03 13.90 -10.60
N TRP A 227 18.46 14.39 -11.72
CA TRP A 227 17.93 13.52 -12.78
C TRP A 227 18.99 12.54 -13.32
N ASN A 228 20.21 13.02 -13.57
CA ASN A 228 21.30 12.17 -14.03
C ASN A 228 21.70 11.13 -12.97
N VAL A 229 21.68 11.49 -11.68
CA VAL A 229 21.91 10.52 -10.60
C VAL A 229 20.82 9.44 -10.57
N LEU A 230 19.55 9.79 -10.79
CA LEU A 230 18.47 8.80 -10.89
C LEU A 230 18.69 7.85 -12.08
N ALA A 231 19.06 8.39 -13.25
CA ALA A 231 19.37 7.59 -14.43
C ALA A 231 20.57 6.65 -14.21
N ASP A 232 21.62 7.12 -13.53
CA ASP A 232 22.78 6.31 -13.18
C ASP A 232 22.45 5.21 -12.17
N ASN A 233 21.57 5.49 -11.20
CA ASN A 233 21.05 4.46 -10.30
C ASN A 233 20.27 3.40 -11.07
N VAL A 234 19.42 3.79 -12.01
CA VAL A 234 18.69 2.83 -12.86
C VAL A 234 19.67 1.92 -13.61
N ARG A 235 20.72 2.48 -14.24
CA ARG A 235 21.77 1.69 -14.92
C ARG A 235 22.53 0.77 -13.97
N ARG A 236 22.82 1.24 -12.76
CA ARG A 236 23.62 0.51 -11.77
C ARG A 236 22.87 -0.66 -11.14
N PHE A 237 21.58 -0.47 -10.86
CA PHE A 237 20.79 -1.44 -10.10
C PHE A 237 19.99 -2.39 -10.98
N THR A 238 19.63 -1.99 -12.21
CA THR A 238 18.95 -2.89 -13.13
C THR A 238 19.83 -4.08 -13.49
N LYS A 239 19.29 -5.27 -13.26
CA LYS A 239 19.87 -6.55 -13.65
C LYS A 239 18.75 -7.45 -14.16
N GLU A 240 18.76 -7.65 -15.48
CA GLU A 240 17.80 -8.52 -16.17
C GLU A 240 17.73 -9.89 -15.50
N GLY A 241 16.52 -10.40 -15.33
CA GLY A 241 16.27 -11.65 -14.61
C GLY A 241 16.38 -11.55 -13.09
N GLU A 242 16.76 -10.41 -12.50
CA GLU A 242 16.95 -10.22 -11.05
C GLU A 242 16.19 -9.03 -10.44
N PHE A 243 16.36 -7.82 -10.96
CA PHE A 243 15.72 -6.61 -10.45
C PHE A 243 15.71 -5.54 -11.53
N ILE A 244 14.55 -4.96 -11.83
CA ILE A 244 14.40 -3.97 -12.90
C ILE A 244 14.08 -2.60 -12.31
N ALA A 245 14.97 -1.62 -12.50
CA ALA A 245 14.67 -0.24 -12.14
C ALA A 245 14.23 0.53 -13.39
N TYR A 246 13.23 1.40 -13.24
CA TYR A 246 12.79 2.32 -14.29
C TYR A 246 13.12 3.76 -13.91
N LEU A 247 13.51 4.53 -14.93
CA LEU A 247 13.67 5.98 -14.79
C LEU A 247 12.29 6.63 -14.94
N GLY A 248 11.93 7.46 -13.97
CA GLY A 248 10.68 8.19 -14.01
C GLY A 248 10.66 9.40 -13.10
N TYR A 249 9.52 10.09 -13.09
CA TYR A 249 9.27 11.26 -12.25
C TYR A 249 7.78 11.44 -12.04
N GLU A 250 7.40 12.14 -10.97
CA GLU A 250 6.04 12.59 -10.75
C GLU A 250 5.85 14.00 -11.33
N TRP A 251 5.08 14.10 -12.42
CA TRP A 251 4.66 15.40 -12.96
C TRP A 251 3.62 16.02 -12.04
N THR A 252 3.97 17.16 -11.45
CA THR A 252 3.32 17.68 -10.24
C THR A 252 2.58 19.00 -10.50
N VAL A 253 1.25 18.95 -10.65
CA VAL A 253 0.38 20.13 -10.77
C VAL A 253 -0.90 20.00 -9.96
N SER A 254 -1.59 21.11 -9.69
CA SER A 254 -2.87 21.03 -8.99
C SER A 254 -3.93 20.25 -9.81
N ALA A 255 -4.90 19.63 -9.12
CA ALA A 255 -6.00 18.90 -9.75
C ALA A 255 -6.73 19.70 -10.85
N ARG A 256 -6.78 21.04 -10.77
CA ARG A 256 -7.40 21.90 -11.80
C ARG A 256 -6.64 21.94 -13.13
N GLN A 257 -5.34 21.66 -13.11
CA GLN A 257 -4.48 21.63 -14.29
C GLN A 257 -4.31 20.22 -14.85
N GLY A 258 -4.79 19.20 -14.14
CA GLY A 258 -4.63 17.82 -14.54
C GLY A 258 -4.16 16.89 -13.44
N GLY A 259 -3.82 17.38 -12.25
CA GLY A 259 -3.39 16.52 -11.14
C GLY A 259 -2.06 15.83 -11.40
N HIS A 260 -1.67 14.95 -10.47
CA HIS A 260 -0.34 14.34 -10.51
C HIS A 260 -0.32 13.11 -11.42
N HIS A 261 0.76 12.96 -12.18
CA HIS A 261 0.97 11.84 -13.10
C HIS A 261 2.41 11.34 -13.00
N ASN A 262 2.59 10.06 -12.66
CA ASN A 262 3.88 9.40 -12.72
C ASN A 262 4.22 9.08 -14.18
N VAL A 263 5.38 9.53 -14.64
CA VAL A 263 5.89 9.29 -15.99
C VAL A 263 7.08 8.34 -15.90
N MET A 264 6.98 7.21 -16.57
CA MET A 264 7.97 6.14 -16.64
C MET A 264 8.54 6.05 -18.05
N PHE A 265 9.85 5.90 -18.16
CA PHE A 265 10.55 5.60 -19.40
C PHE A 265 11.05 4.16 -19.43
N ARG A 266 10.93 3.51 -20.60
CA ARG A 266 11.41 2.14 -20.82
C ARG A 266 12.90 1.99 -20.49
N THR A 267 13.72 2.95 -20.91
CA THR A 267 15.17 2.94 -20.73
C THR A 267 15.65 4.28 -20.19
N PRO A 268 16.74 4.33 -19.41
CA PRO A 268 17.25 5.58 -18.84
C PRO A 268 18.02 6.46 -19.85
N ASP A 269 18.33 5.92 -21.03
CA ASP A 269 19.20 6.58 -22.01
C ASP A 269 18.43 7.62 -22.84
N ASP A 270 19.07 8.78 -23.03
CA ASP A 270 18.55 9.91 -23.82
C ASP A 270 17.14 10.38 -23.40
N ARG A 271 16.82 10.29 -22.10
CA ARG A 271 15.53 10.73 -21.53
C ARG A 271 15.63 12.09 -20.88
N MET A 272 14.65 12.94 -21.19
CA MET A 272 14.45 14.26 -20.59
C MET A 272 13.04 14.35 -20.02
N PRO A 273 12.88 14.79 -18.76
CA PRO A 273 11.56 14.96 -18.15
C PRO A 273 10.82 16.13 -18.80
N ILE A 274 9.52 15.94 -19.07
CA ILE A 274 8.60 16.99 -19.49
C ILE A 274 8.08 17.69 -18.23
N ARG A 275 8.73 18.82 -17.89
CA ARG A 275 8.52 19.50 -16.60
C ARG A 275 7.28 20.39 -16.59
N ALA A 276 6.52 20.36 -15.50
CA ALA A 276 5.32 21.12 -15.21
C ALA A 276 5.52 22.64 -15.34
N GLN A 277 6.73 23.14 -15.09
CA GLN A 277 7.06 24.55 -15.26
C GLN A 277 6.86 25.04 -16.71
N PHE A 278 7.09 24.17 -17.70
CA PHE A 278 6.98 24.48 -19.13
C PHE A 278 5.73 23.86 -19.76
N PHE A 279 5.24 22.77 -19.18
CA PHE A 279 4.05 22.04 -19.61
C PHE A 279 3.06 21.97 -18.43
N PRO A 280 2.35 23.07 -18.11
CA PRO A 280 1.62 23.21 -16.85
C PRO A 280 0.20 22.61 -16.87
N THR A 281 -0.17 21.91 -17.94
CA THR A 281 -1.49 21.24 -18.06
C THR A 281 -1.35 19.81 -18.60
N LEU A 282 -2.29 18.93 -18.27
CA LEU A 282 -2.24 17.52 -18.70
C LEU A 282 -2.19 17.38 -20.22
N SER A 283 -2.93 18.20 -20.96
CA SER A 283 -2.85 18.21 -22.42
C SER A 283 -1.47 18.61 -22.93
N SER A 284 -0.79 19.56 -22.26
CA SER A 284 0.58 19.95 -22.62
C SER A 284 1.60 18.88 -22.24
N LEU A 285 1.41 18.16 -21.12
CA LEU A 285 2.23 17.00 -20.76
C LEU A 285 2.19 15.94 -21.87
N TYR A 286 0.99 15.49 -22.26
CA TYR A 286 0.84 14.50 -23.33
C TYR A 286 1.43 14.99 -24.65
N GLN A 287 1.18 16.25 -25.03
CA GLN A 287 1.78 16.82 -26.23
C GLN A 287 3.32 16.82 -26.16
N GLY A 288 3.89 17.23 -25.04
CA GLY A 288 5.33 17.24 -24.80
C GLY A 288 5.92 15.84 -24.92
N LEU A 289 5.33 14.85 -24.25
CA LEU A 289 5.76 13.46 -24.31
C LEU A 289 5.74 12.92 -25.74
N ARG A 290 4.67 13.15 -26.50
CA ARG A 290 4.58 12.71 -27.91
C ARG A 290 5.55 13.42 -28.85
N THR A 291 5.93 14.66 -28.52
CA THR A 291 6.83 15.47 -29.35
C THR A 291 8.28 15.05 -29.14
N HIS A 292 8.65 14.72 -27.90
CA HIS A 292 10.02 14.48 -27.50
C HIS A 292 10.39 13.00 -27.39
N HIS A 293 9.42 12.11 -27.23
CA HIS A 293 9.63 10.68 -27.00
C HIS A 293 8.74 9.82 -27.89
N ASP A 294 9.16 8.58 -28.15
CA ASP A 294 8.30 7.57 -28.74
C ASP A 294 7.25 7.13 -27.69
N PRO A 295 5.93 7.26 -27.95
CA PRO A 295 4.91 6.82 -27.01
C PRO A 295 5.00 5.33 -26.62
N ARG A 296 5.67 4.49 -27.42
CA ARG A 296 5.91 3.08 -27.09
C ARG A 296 6.90 2.86 -25.94
N ASP A 297 7.68 3.89 -25.61
CA ASP A 297 8.69 3.88 -24.55
C ASP A 297 8.28 4.70 -23.32
N VAL A 298 7.01 5.12 -23.25
CA VAL A 298 6.47 5.92 -22.16
C VAL A 298 5.22 5.26 -21.57
N VAL A 299 5.19 5.18 -20.25
CA VAL A 299 4.00 4.84 -19.45
C VAL A 299 3.72 6.02 -18.52
N VAL A 300 2.47 6.46 -18.48
CA VAL A 300 1.95 7.50 -17.59
C VAL A 300 0.94 6.84 -16.66
N ILE A 301 1.02 7.13 -15.37
CA ILE A 301 0.17 6.55 -14.32
C ILE A 301 -0.34 7.69 -13.42
N PRO A 302 -1.62 8.10 -13.54
CA PRO A 302 -2.23 9.03 -12.59
C PRO A 302 -2.55 8.34 -11.26
N HIS A 303 -2.60 9.13 -10.19
CA HIS A 303 -3.01 8.67 -8.86
C HIS A 303 -4.07 9.57 -8.22
N ALA A 304 -4.87 9.01 -7.31
CA ALA A 304 -6.11 9.63 -6.84
C ALA A 304 -5.91 10.72 -5.77
N HIS A 305 -4.78 10.77 -5.07
CA HIS A 305 -4.55 11.77 -4.02
C HIS A 305 -4.37 13.18 -4.60
N GLN A 306 -4.08 13.29 -5.90
CA GLN A 306 -4.24 14.49 -6.72
C GLN A 306 -4.89 14.08 -8.05
N ASN A 307 -6.15 13.66 -7.97
CA ASN A 307 -6.88 12.85 -8.96
C ASN A 307 -6.91 13.37 -10.41
N GLY A 308 -6.61 14.64 -10.65
CA GLY A 308 -6.51 15.14 -12.00
C GLY A 308 -7.81 15.12 -12.80
N GLU A 309 -7.70 14.92 -14.11
CA GLU A 309 -8.82 15.00 -15.06
C GLU A 309 -9.04 13.67 -15.78
N TYR A 310 -9.72 12.73 -15.11
CA TYR A 310 -9.99 11.36 -15.57
C TYR A 310 -10.84 11.23 -16.86
N ARG A 311 -11.27 12.36 -17.45
CA ARG A 311 -11.91 12.41 -18.78
C ARG A 311 -10.90 12.56 -19.91
N MET A 312 -9.66 12.91 -19.57
CA MET A 312 -8.56 13.04 -20.51
C MET A 312 -7.58 11.91 -20.21
N ASN A 313 -7.48 10.98 -21.15
CA ASN A 313 -6.52 9.89 -21.15
C ASN A 313 -5.88 9.87 -22.54
N ASP A 314 -4.55 9.87 -22.63
CA ASP A 314 -3.87 9.52 -23.87
C ASP A 314 -3.68 7.99 -23.89
N PRO A 315 -4.44 7.24 -24.70
CA PRO A 315 -4.38 5.79 -24.70
C PRO A 315 -3.01 5.23 -25.08
N LEU A 316 -2.17 5.98 -25.81
CA LEU A 316 -0.83 5.52 -26.12
C LEU A 316 0.16 5.78 -25.00
N LEU A 317 -0.14 6.64 -24.04
CA LEU A 317 0.78 6.99 -22.95
C LEU A 317 0.32 6.45 -21.60
N GLU A 318 -0.99 6.42 -21.33
CA GLU A 318 -1.57 6.17 -20.02
C GLU A 318 -2.37 4.85 -19.99
N PRO A 319 -1.68 3.70 -19.84
CA PRO A 319 -2.30 2.39 -19.76
C PRO A 319 -2.83 2.05 -18.37
N LEU A 320 -2.19 2.51 -17.29
CA LEU A 320 -2.48 2.05 -15.93
C LEU A 320 -2.91 3.20 -15.04
N ILE A 321 -3.82 2.92 -14.09
CA ILE A 321 -4.29 3.88 -13.09
C ILE A 321 -3.90 3.36 -11.71
N GLU A 322 -3.24 4.20 -10.91
CA GLU A 322 -2.92 3.90 -9.51
C GLU A 322 -4.17 4.09 -8.64
N ILE A 323 -4.72 2.98 -8.16
CA ILE A 323 -5.97 2.96 -7.39
C ILE A 323 -5.76 2.75 -5.88
N MET A 324 -4.52 2.57 -5.44
CA MET A 324 -4.18 2.42 -4.02
C MET A 324 -2.76 2.92 -3.78
N SER A 325 -2.57 3.63 -2.67
CA SER A 325 -1.27 3.97 -2.12
C SER A 325 -1.32 4.16 -0.60
N ASN A 326 -0.21 4.56 0.03
CA ASN A 326 -0.17 4.94 1.45
C ASN A 326 -1.17 6.08 1.78
N HIS A 327 -1.73 6.74 0.76
CA HIS A 327 -2.72 7.78 0.95
C HIS A 327 -4.16 7.30 1.05
N GLY A 328 -4.49 6.06 0.68
CA GLY A 328 -5.87 5.62 0.58
C GLY A 328 -6.07 4.43 -0.35
N THR A 329 -7.24 3.80 -0.23
CA THR A 329 -7.78 2.95 -1.29
C THR A 329 -8.79 3.76 -2.11
N PHE A 330 -8.61 3.78 -3.42
CA PHE A 330 -9.29 4.67 -4.35
C PHE A 330 -9.83 3.93 -5.57
N GLU A 331 -10.45 2.75 -5.38
CA GLU A 331 -11.07 1.97 -6.46
C GLU A 331 -12.01 2.82 -7.34
N TRP A 332 -12.70 3.79 -6.73
CA TRP A 332 -13.55 4.75 -7.45
C TRP A 332 -12.78 5.50 -8.54
N PHE A 333 -11.49 5.77 -8.36
CA PHE A 333 -10.68 6.52 -9.31
C PHE A 333 -10.51 5.75 -10.62
N GLY A 334 -10.12 4.48 -10.53
CA GLY A 334 -10.08 3.58 -11.70
C GLY A 334 -11.45 3.46 -12.36
N ARG A 335 -12.52 3.29 -11.58
CA ARG A 335 -13.91 3.24 -12.06
C ARG A 335 -14.32 4.51 -12.83
N MET A 336 -13.83 5.68 -12.45
CA MET A 336 -14.08 6.93 -13.19
C MET A 336 -13.46 6.89 -14.60
N TYR A 337 -12.25 6.35 -14.77
CA TYR A 337 -11.68 6.18 -16.12
C TYR A 337 -12.51 5.20 -16.96
N LEU A 338 -12.90 4.06 -16.38
CA LEU A 338 -13.69 3.04 -17.07
C LEU A 338 -15.06 3.55 -17.51
N SER A 339 -15.77 4.26 -16.63
CA SER A 339 -17.10 4.83 -16.93
C SER A 339 -17.06 5.94 -17.99
N HIS A 340 -15.90 6.56 -18.22
CA HIS A 340 -15.68 7.50 -19.32
C HIS A 340 -15.20 6.82 -20.62
N GLY A 341 -15.15 5.49 -20.65
CA GLY A 341 -14.83 4.69 -21.83
C GLY A 341 -13.34 4.47 -22.07
N HIS A 342 -12.49 4.82 -21.10
CA HIS A 342 -11.05 4.58 -21.21
C HIS A 342 -10.74 3.09 -20.99
N GLN A 343 -9.82 2.56 -21.81
CA GLN A 343 -9.34 1.19 -21.69
C GLN A 343 -8.02 1.20 -20.90
N VAL A 344 -8.14 1.06 -19.58
CA VAL A 344 -7.03 1.17 -18.63
C VAL A 344 -7.00 -0.02 -17.67
N GLY A 345 -5.79 -0.42 -17.27
CA GLY A 345 -5.54 -1.40 -16.23
C GLY A 345 -5.42 -0.76 -14.85
N PHE A 346 -5.45 -1.57 -13.81
CA PHE A 346 -5.27 -1.14 -12.43
C PHE A 346 -3.89 -1.51 -11.93
N THR A 347 -3.27 -0.58 -11.21
CA THR A 347 -2.03 -0.79 -10.46
C THR A 347 -2.14 -0.14 -9.08
N ALA A 348 -1.20 -0.46 -8.20
CA ALA A 348 -0.99 0.24 -6.94
C ALA A 348 0.50 0.54 -6.78
N ALA A 349 0.81 1.46 -5.88
CA ALA A 349 2.17 1.87 -5.57
C ALA A 349 2.19 2.47 -4.16
N SER A 350 3.34 2.79 -3.58
CA SER A 350 3.36 3.27 -2.19
C SER A 350 3.10 4.77 -2.05
N ASP A 351 3.56 5.60 -2.98
CA ASP A 351 3.78 7.03 -2.78
C ASP A 351 4.60 7.28 -1.50
N ASN A 352 5.66 6.50 -1.30
CA ASN A 352 6.46 6.51 -0.09
C ASN A 352 7.49 7.65 -0.11
N HIS A 353 7.58 8.42 0.98
CA HIS A 353 8.55 9.52 1.15
C HIS A 353 9.74 9.16 2.06
N LEU A 354 9.99 7.87 2.29
CA LEU A 354 10.98 7.38 3.25
C LEU A 354 12.25 6.82 2.60
N SER A 355 12.32 6.78 1.27
CA SER A 355 13.23 5.89 0.52
C SER A 355 13.01 4.41 0.83
N GLN A 356 11.77 4.01 1.10
CA GLN A 356 11.40 2.65 1.50
C GLN A 356 10.19 2.12 0.70
N PRO A 357 10.29 2.01 -0.65
CA PRO A 357 9.16 1.57 -1.47
C PRO A 357 8.75 0.11 -1.20
N GLY A 358 7.46 -0.19 -1.41
CA GLY A 358 6.86 -1.52 -1.47
C GLY A 358 6.72 -2.34 -0.19
N TYR A 359 7.49 -2.06 0.88
CA TYR A 359 7.31 -2.74 2.17
C TYR A 359 7.98 -1.93 3.28
N SER A 360 7.25 -1.00 3.89
CA SER A 360 7.74 -0.13 4.96
C SER A 360 6.67 0.09 6.01
N ALA A 361 7.08 0.48 7.24
CA ALA A 361 6.10 0.98 8.18
C ALA A 361 5.51 2.29 7.63
N PRO A 362 4.19 2.44 7.67
CA PRO A 362 3.56 3.68 7.24
C PRO A 362 3.99 4.87 8.10
N LEU A 363 3.95 6.05 7.47
CA LEU A 363 4.24 7.33 8.12
C LEU A 363 3.13 7.71 9.10
N PRO A 364 3.44 8.40 10.22
CA PRO A 364 2.42 9.02 11.05
C PRO A 364 1.50 9.92 10.21
N GLY A 365 0.23 9.53 10.09
CA GLY A 365 -0.76 10.23 9.25
C GLY A 365 -0.91 9.70 7.81
N GLY A 366 -0.38 8.51 7.51
CA GLY A 366 -0.68 7.69 6.31
C GLY A 366 -1.54 6.47 6.64
N LEU A 367 -1.96 5.69 5.64
CA LEU A 367 -2.71 4.45 5.86
C LEU A 367 -1.95 3.44 6.71
N ALA A 368 -2.67 2.52 7.35
CA ALA A 368 -2.09 1.52 8.23
C ALA A 368 -1.46 0.31 7.51
N GLN A 369 -1.34 0.34 6.17
CA GLN A 369 -0.70 -0.70 5.35
C GLN A 369 0.79 -0.46 5.11
N THR A 370 1.50 -1.48 4.61
CA THR A 370 2.94 -1.43 4.31
C THR A 370 3.29 -0.81 2.94
N GLY A 371 2.28 -0.43 2.15
CA GLY A 371 2.39 0.18 0.82
C GLY A 371 1.56 -0.55 -0.25
N GLY A 372 1.14 0.15 -1.30
CA GLY A 372 0.51 -0.49 -2.46
C GLY A 372 1.53 -1.20 -3.33
N LEU A 373 1.12 -2.32 -3.93
CA LEU A 373 1.94 -3.04 -4.91
C LEU A 373 1.20 -3.27 -6.22
N GLY A 374 1.89 -2.95 -7.30
CA GLY A 374 1.53 -3.35 -8.65
C GLY A 374 2.08 -4.74 -8.92
N ALA A 375 1.23 -5.61 -9.42
CA ALA A 375 1.62 -6.89 -10.00
C ALA A 375 1.64 -6.76 -11.51
N VAL A 376 2.73 -7.17 -12.16
CA VAL A 376 2.86 -7.24 -13.62
C VAL A 376 2.98 -8.70 -14.04
N ILE A 377 2.18 -9.09 -15.04
CA ILE A 377 2.13 -10.45 -15.56
C ILE A 377 2.96 -10.54 -16.84
N ALA A 378 4.10 -11.23 -16.75
CA ALA A 378 5.01 -11.45 -17.86
C ALA A 378 5.62 -12.85 -17.83
N GLN A 379 6.24 -13.27 -18.93
CA GLN A 379 6.93 -14.58 -19.00
C GLN A 379 8.32 -14.54 -18.35
N GLU A 380 8.96 -13.38 -18.38
CA GLU A 380 10.31 -13.16 -17.88
C GLU A 380 10.42 -11.80 -17.18
N ARG A 381 11.39 -11.72 -16.27
CA ARG A 381 11.71 -10.50 -15.52
C ARG A 381 12.71 -9.68 -16.32
N THR A 382 12.25 -9.06 -17.40
CA THR A 382 13.09 -8.17 -18.20
C THR A 382 12.51 -6.77 -18.34
N THR A 383 13.37 -5.77 -18.58
CA THR A 383 12.95 -4.39 -18.81
C THR A 383 11.87 -4.32 -19.90
N ASP A 384 12.08 -4.98 -21.03
CA ASP A 384 11.12 -4.95 -22.13
C ASP A 384 9.84 -5.73 -21.81
N ALA A 385 9.95 -6.95 -21.27
CA ALA A 385 8.77 -7.77 -21.01
C ALA A 385 7.84 -7.16 -19.96
N LEU A 386 8.40 -6.57 -18.89
CA LEU A 386 7.61 -5.91 -17.85
C LEU A 386 7.00 -4.61 -18.36
N PHE A 387 7.76 -3.80 -19.12
CA PHE A 387 7.25 -2.56 -19.70
C PHE A 387 6.12 -2.83 -20.70
N ASP A 388 6.30 -3.81 -21.58
CA ASP A 388 5.28 -4.22 -22.55
C ASP A 388 4.05 -4.78 -21.86
N ALA A 389 4.20 -5.57 -20.79
CA ALA A 389 3.08 -6.04 -19.99
C ALA A 389 2.28 -4.89 -19.35
N MET A 390 2.94 -3.84 -18.85
CA MET A 390 2.26 -2.63 -18.37
C MET A 390 1.51 -1.91 -19.50
N LYS A 391 2.11 -1.78 -20.69
CA LYS A 391 1.45 -1.19 -21.88
C LYS A 391 0.22 -1.99 -22.32
N ASP A 392 0.30 -3.32 -22.21
CA ASP A 392 -0.73 -4.28 -22.58
C ASP A 392 -1.79 -4.50 -21.49
N LEU A 393 -1.74 -3.72 -20.39
CA LEU A 393 -2.70 -3.80 -19.28
C LEU A 393 -2.64 -5.13 -18.50
N LYS A 394 -1.55 -5.89 -18.65
CA LYS A 394 -1.29 -7.15 -17.94
C LYS A 394 -0.75 -6.86 -16.55
N ALA A 395 -1.52 -6.10 -15.78
CA ALA A 395 -1.18 -5.71 -14.43
C ALA A 395 -2.41 -5.84 -13.51
N TYR A 396 -2.19 -5.88 -12.21
CA TYR A 396 -3.26 -5.78 -11.22
C TYR A 396 -2.74 -5.13 -9.93
N ALA A 397 -3.66 -4.72 -9.06
CA ALA A 397 -3.35 -3.94 -7.87
C ALA A 397 -3.55 -4.76 -6.60
N THR A 398 -2.74 -4.49 -5.58
CA THR A 398 -2.94 -4.98 -4.20
C THR A 398 -2.64 -3.86 -3.20
N ASN A 399 -3.17 -3.96 -1.98
CA ASN A 399 -2.85 -3.04 -0.90
C ASN A 399 -1.58 -3.41 -0.10
N GLY A 400 -0.70 -4.24 -0.68
CA GLY A 400 0.62 -4.58 -0.14
C GLY A 400 0.89 -6.07 -0.03
N ASP A 401 -0.16 -6.87 0.16
CA ASP A 401 -0.03 -8.32 0.22
C ASP A 401 0.14 -8.92 -1.18
N ARG A 402 1.11 -9.85 -1.31
CA ARG A 402 1.44 -10.54 -2.57
C ARG A 402 0.43 -11.63 -2.90
N ILE A 403 -0.82 -11.24 -3.12
CA ILE A 403 -1.95 -12.11 -3.48
C ILE A 403 -1.84 -12.48 -4.96
N VAL A 404 -1.75 -13.78 -5.29
CA VAL A 404 -1.81 -14.20 -6.69
C VAL A 404 -3.26 -14.15 -7.14
N LEU A 405 -3.54 -13.33 -8.14
CA LEU A 405 -4.87 -13.18 -8.72
C LEU A 405 -4.82 -13.50 -10.21
N ASP A 406 -5.65 -14.44 -10.62
CA ASP A 406 -5.92 -14.76 -12.02
C ASP A 406 -7.41 -14.55 -12.31
N PHE A 407 -7.69 -13.95 -13.46
CA PHE A 407 -9.03 -13.61 -13.92
C PHE A 407 -9.12 -13.74 -15.44
N SER A 408 -10.11 -14.48 -15.89
CA SER A 408 -10.38 -14.67 -17.32
C SER A 408 -11.86 -14.58 -17.65
N LEU A 409 -12.14 -14.20 -18.90
CA LEU A 409 -13.47 -14.17 -19.47
C LEU A 409 -13.43 -14.85 -20.83
N ASN A 410 -14.23 -15.90 -21.01
CA ASN A 410 -14.24 -16.76 -22.19
C ASN A 410 -12.84 -17.29 -22.57
N GLY A 411 -12.00 -17.57 -21.57
CA GLY A 411 -10.63 -18.07 -21.73
C GLY A 411 -9.56 -16.98 -21.97
N GLU A 412 -9.97 -15.73 -22.18
CA GLU A 412 -9.06 -14.60 -22.38
C GLU A 412 -8.78 -13.88 -21.06
N GLN A 413 -7.58 -13.34 -20.92
CA GLN A 413 -7.02 -12.88 -19.64
C GLN A 413 -7.38 -11.44 -19.28
N MET A 414 -7.25 -11.09 -18.00
CA MET A 414 -7.34 -9.70 -17.53
C MET A 414 -6.45 -8.75 -18.35
N GLY A 415 -6.92 -7.51 -18.53
CA GLY A 415 -6.25 -6.51 -19.37
C GLY A 415 -6.61 -6.58 -20.86
N THR A 416 -7.36 -7.59 -21.30
CA THR A 416 -7.68 -7.78 -22.73
C THR A 416 -9.06 -7.25 -23.13
N ARG A 417 -9.24 -7.01 -24.43
CA ARG A 417 -10.56 -6.83 -25.05
C ARG A 417 -10.90 -8.08 -25.85
N VAL A 418 -11.97 -8.75 -25.48
CA VAL A 418 -12.44 -9.98 -26.13
C VAL A 418 -13.48 -9.66 -27.21
N PRO A 419 -13.67 -10.56 -28.20
CA PRO A 419 -14.78 -10.46 -29.14
C PRO A 419 -16.14 -10.42 -28.41
N PHE A 420 -17.13 -9.78 -29.05
CA PHE A 420 -18.49 -9.78 -28.50
C PHE A 420 -19.03 -11.21 -28.34
N SER A 421 -19.58 -11.50 -27.16
CA SER A 421 -20.33 -12.71 -26.87
C SER A 421 -21.51 -12.37 -25.97
N GLU A 422 -22.67 -12.96 -26.25
CA GLU A 422 -23.84 -12.82 -25.39
C GLU A 422 -23.63 -13.58 -24.07
N THR A 423 -23.15 -14.83 -24.16
CA THR A 423 -22.79 -15.66 -23.01
C THR A 423 -21.33 -15.44 -22.64
N ARG A 424 -21.09 -15.16 -21.37
CA ARG A 424 -19.78 -14.77 -20.84
C ARG A 424 -19.47 -15.62 -19.63
N ARG A 425 -18.56 -16.58 -19.83
CA ARG A 425 -18.03 -17.41 -18.77
C ARG A 425 -16.88 -16.66 -18.11
N ILE A 426 -17.02 -16.42 -16.82
CA ILE A 426 -16.07 -15.66 -16.01
C ILE A 426 -15.45 -16.62 -15.01
N GLU A 427 -14.13 -16.69 -14.97
CA GLU A 427 -13.38 -17.64 -14.15
C GLU A 427 -12.18 -16.96 -13.51
N GLY A 428 -11.80 -17.41 -12.32
CA GLY A 428 -10.60 -16.91 -11.66
C GLY A 428 -10.05 -17.86 -10.61
N ARG A 429 -8.77 -17.61 -10.28
CA ARG A 429 -8.04 -18.30 -9.22
C ARG A 429 -7.39 -17.26 -8.31
N ILE A 430 -7.51 -17.48 -7.00
CA ILE A 430 -6.95 -16.63 -5.96
C ILE A 430 -6.05 -17.49 -5.09
N VAL A 431 -4.79 -17.07 -4.89
CA VAL A 431 -3.91 -17.60 -3.86
C VAL A 431 -3.56 -16.48 -2.89
N GLY A 432 -4.23 -16.49 -1.74
CA GLY A 432 -4.12 -15.47 -0.71
C GLY A 432 -2.92 -15.67 0.22
N THR A 433 -2.45 -14.58 0.83
CA THR A 433 -1.55 -14.57 1.99
C THR A 433 -2.29 -15.02 3.28
N ALA A 434 -3.49 -14.50 3.52
CA ALA A 434 -4.44 -14.88 4.57
C ALA A 434 -5.70 -15.62 4.01
N PRO A 435 -6.62 -16.09 4.86
CA PRO A 435 -7.93 -16.61 4.43
C PRO A 435 -8.69 -15.62 3.54
N ILE A 436 -9.29 -16.14 2.47
CA ILE A 436 -10.08 -15.35 1.54
C ILE A 436 -11.43 -15.05 2.21
N ASP A 437 -11.79 -13.78 2.21
CA ASP A 437 -13.03 -13.28 2.79
C ASP A 437 -14.13 -13.22 1.73
N THR A 438 -13.96 -12.37 0.73
CA THR A 438 -14.98 -12.17 -0.30
C THR A 438 -14.35 -12.09 -1.69
N VAL A 439 -15.04 -12.65 -2.69
CA VAL A 439 -14.74 -12.43 -4.11
C VAL A 439 -15.92 -11.73 -4.77
N THR A 440 -15.66 -10.56 -5.35
CA THR A 440 -16.68 -9.73 -6.02
C THR A 440 -16.35 -9.61 -7.52
N VAL A 441 -17.33 -9.88 -8.38
CA VAL A 441 -17.26 -9.55 -9.81
C VAL A 441 -18.07 -8.28 -10.07
N VAL A 442 -17.38 -7.26 -10.58
CA VAL A 442 -17.96 -5.97 -10.92
C VAL A 442 -18.09 -5.86 -12.44
N LYS A 443 -19.27 -5.47 -12.92
CA LYS A 443 -19.56 -5.18 -14.33
C LYS A 443 -20.11 -3.77 -14.44
N ASN A 444 -19.52 -2.94 -15.29
CA ASN A 444 -20.01 -1.58 -15.57
C ASN A 444 -20.38 -0.80 -14.30
N ASP A 445 -19.46 -0.79 -13.32
CA ASP A 445 -19.63 -0.07 -12.06
C ASP A 445 -20.59 -0.71 -11.03
N ALA A 446 -21.22 -1.84 -11.38
CA ALA A 446 -22.16 -2.56 -10.54
C ALA A 446 -21.62 -3.94 -10.14
N VAL A 447 -21.76 -4.30 -8.86
CA VAL A 447 -21.54 -5.68 -8.40
C VAL A 447 -22.63 -6.56 -9.03
N ILE A 448 -22.21 -7.59 -9.78
CA ILE A 448 -23.14 -8.54 -10.41
C ILE A 448 -23.10 -9.92 -9.76
N TRP A 449 -22.01 -10.22 -9.06
CA TRP A 449 -21.83 -11.46 -8.33
C TRP A 449 -20.87 -11.23 -7.18
N GLU A 450 -21.17 -11.85 -6.05
CA GLU A 450 -20.36 -11.84 -4.86
C GLU A 450 -20.42 -13.23 -4.23
N ARG A 451 -19.27 -13.71 -3.77
CA ARG A 451 -19.16 -14.93 -2.97
C ARG A 451 -18.47 -14.57 -1.68
N ASP A 452 -19.26 -14.59 -0.61
CA ASP A 452 -18.76 -14.58 0.75
C ASP A 452 -18.25 -15.99 1.09
N VAL A 453 -17.00 -16.05 1.56
CA VAL A 453 -16.27 -17.28 1.85
C VAL A 453 -15.95 -17.39 3.34
N ALA A 454 -15.80 -16.26 4.02
CA ALA A 454 -15.43 -16.22 5.43
C ALA A 454 -16.63 -16.13 6.36
N THR A 455 -17.77 -15.58 5.95
CA THR A 455 -18.91 -15.41 6.85
C THR A 455 -19.60 -16.73 7.13
N LEU A 456 -19.81 -17.01 8.42
CA LEU A 456 -20.57 -18.17 8.87
C LEU A 456 -22.06 -17.84 8.89
N GLU A 457 -22.80 -18.39 7.93
CA GLU A 457 -24.27 -18.39 7.94
C GLU A 457 -24.79 -19.48 8.91
N GLY A 458 -25.39 -19.07 10.03
CA GLY A 458 -25.86 -20.00 11.08
C GLY A 458 -26.30 -19.29 12.36
N ASP A 459 -26.48 -20.06 13.44
CA ASP A 459 -26.86 -19.50 14.75
C ASP A 459 -25.78 -18.50 15.20
N ALA A 460 -26.16 -17.23 15.35
CA ALA A 460 -25.24 -16.13 15.66
C ALA A 460 -24.58 -16.29 17.04
N GLY A 461 -25.24 -17.01 17.95
CA GLY A 461 -24.72 -17.42 19.23
C GLY A 461 -23.73 -18.58 19.10
N GLY A 462 -22.50 -18.39 19.58
CA GLY A 462 -21.55 -19.47 19.77
C GLY A 462 -20.10 -19.04 19.74
N ASP A 463 -19.24 -19.85 20.33
CA ASP A 463 -17.81 -19.62 20.36
C ASP A 463 -17.20 -19.49 18.96
N GLY A 464 -16.18 -18.65 18.85
CA GLY A 464 -15.36 -18.50 17.64
C GLY A 464 -14.92 -17.07 17.41
N THR A 465 -14.48 -16.81 16.17
CA THR A 465 -13.94 -15.51 15.79
C THR A 465 -15.02 -14.58 15.27
N TYR A 466 -15.09 -13.40 15.86
CA TYR A 466 -15.94 -12.29 15.45
C TYR A 466 -15.06 -11.16 14.94
N GLN A 467 -15.30 -10.68 13.73
CA GLN A 467 -14.57 -9.56 13.15
C GLN A 467 -15.39 -8.29 13.31
N LEU A 468 -14.84 -7.33 14.05
CA LEU A 468 -15.34 -5.96 14.11
C LEU A 468 -14.57 -5.12 13.10
N SER A 469 -15.27 -4.59 12.10
CA SER A 469 -14.69 -3.87 10.96
C SER A 469 -15.17 -2.43 10.93
N PHE A 470 -14.26 -1.50 10.65
CA PHE A 470 -14.55 -0.08 10.48
C PHE A 470 -14.44 0.28 9.00
N GLU A 471 -15.52 0.78 8.40
CA GLU A 471 -15.61 1.02 6.96
C GLU A 471 -15.88 2.50 6.68
N THR A 472 -15.15 3.07 5.71
CA THR A 472 -15.40 4.41 5.21
C THR A 472 -15.21 4.52 3.70
N SER A 473 -15.90 5.47 3.08
CA SER A 473 -15.72 5.79 1.66
C SER A 473 -14.63 6.85 1.47
N SER A 474 -13.74 6.65 0.48
CA SER A 474 -12.83 7.68 -0.02
C SER A 474 -13.41 8.50 -1.18
N VAL A 475 -14.64 8.21 -1.62
CA VAL A 475 -15.25 8.84 -2.79
C VAL A 475 -15.41 10.35 -2.57
N PRO A 476 -14.93 11.20 -3.50
CA PRO A 476 -15.11 12.64 -3.39
C PRO A 476 -16.58 13.04 -3.51
N LEU A 477 -16.99 14.07 -2.76
CA LEU A 477 -18.36 14.59 -2.83
C LEU A 477 -18.69 15.20 -4.20
N HIS A 478 -17.70 15.85 -4.81
CA HIS A 478 -17.85 16.55 -6.07
C HIS A 478 -16.91 15.96 -7.13
N PRO A 479 -17.36 15.87 -8.40
CA PRO A 479 -16.45 15.56 -9.50
C PRO A 479 -15.25 16.51 -9.51
N ARG A 480 -14.04 15.94 -9.57
CA ARG A 480 -12.75 16.67 -9.55
C ARG A 480 -12.38 17.32 -8.21
N ASP A 481 -13.03 16.92 -7.12
CA ASP A 481 -12.49 17.12 -5.78
C ASP A 481 -11.51 15.99 -5.44
N ASN A 482 -10.59 16.25 -4.51
CA ASN A 482 -9.71 15.20 -3.99
C ASN A 482 -10.51 14.24 -3.08
N PRO A 483 -10.05 12.99 -2.90
CA PRO A 483 -10.76 11.99 -2.10
C PRO A 483 -11.01 12.47 -0.67
N ARG A 484 -12.14 12.04 -0.07
CA ARG A 484 -12.51 12.33 1.33
C ARG A 484 -11.31 12.07 2.25
N GLY A 485 -11.12 12.90 3.26
CA GLY A 485 -10.05 12.72 4.25
C GLY A 485 -10.14 11.41 5.03
N TRP A 486 -9.07 11.06 5.75
CA TRP A 486 -9.05 9.93 6.66
C TRP A 486 -10.09 10.09 7.76
N ARG A 487 -10.91 9.05 7.95
CA ARG A 487 -11.80 8.90 9.09
C ARG A 487 -11.03 8.23 10.23
N HIS A 488 -10.80 8.99 11.30
CA HIS A 488 -10.19 8.49 12.54
C HIS A 488 -11.22 7.78 13.40
N TRP A 489 -10.95 6.55 13.81
CA TRP A 489 -11.73 5.75 14.73
C TRP A 489 -10.98 5.67 16.05
N GLU A 490 -11.40 6.44 17.05
CA GLU A 490 -10.74 6.49 18.36
C GLU A 490 -11.77 6.35 19.46
N GLY A 491 -11.51 5.54 20.48
CA GLY A 491 -12.44 5.34 21.57
C GLY A 491 -12.19 4.11 22.40
N THR A 492 -13.27 3.60 23.00
CA THR A 492 -13.26 2.34 23.75
C THR A 492 -14.15 1.30 23.11
N LEU A 493 -13.71 0.05 23.22
CA LEU A 493 -14.42 -1.16 22.82
C LEU A 493 -14.69 -1.99 24.07
N LYS A 494 -15.93 -2.41 24.27
CA LYS A 494 -16.34 -3.29 25.37
C LYS A 494 -17.14 -4.48 24.84
N VAL A 495 -16.76 -5.67 25.26
CA VAL A 495 -17.50 -6.91 24.99
C VAL A 495 -18.20 -7.35 26.26
N SER A 496 -19.53 -7.48 26.21
CA SER A 496 -20.36 -7.97 27.32
C SER A 496 -21.07 -9.26 26.92
N GLY A 497 -21.35 -10.14 27.88
CA GLY A 497 -22.07 -11.40 27.63
C GLY A 497 -21.26 -12.48 26.90
N ALA A 498 -19.95 -12.31 26.77
CA ALA A 498 -19.00 -13.30 26.27
C ALA A 498 -17.63 -13.10 26.95
N THR A 499 -16.82 -14.17 26.99
CA THR A 499 -15.42 -14.12 27.41
C THR A 499 -14.55 -13.83 26.18
N VAL A 500 -13.74 -12.78 26.22
CA VAL A 500 -12.75 -12.50 25.15
C VAL A 500 -11.49 -13.32 25.42
N ALA A 501 -11.23 -14.33 24.59
CA ALA A 501 -10.02 -15.15 24.67
C ALA A 501 -8.81 -14.43 24.04
N SER A 502 -9.02 -13.72 22.94
CA SER A 502 -8.02 -12.84 22.32
C SER A 502 -8.68 -11.75 21.51
N ALA A 503 -7.99 -10.62 21.35
CA ALA A 503 -8.39 -9.55 20.45
C ALA A 503 -7.16 -9.10 19.65
N VAL A 504 -7.21 -9.25 18.33
CA VAL A 504 -6.07 -9.06 17.43
C VAL A 504 -6.46 -8.07 16.33
N PRO A 505 -5.88 -6.86 16.31
CA PRO A 505 -6.00 -5.95 15.19
C PRO A 505 -5.38 -6.56 13.92
N GLN A 506 -6.04 -6.40 12.76
CA GLN A 506 -5.62 -7.03 11.51
C GLN A 506 -4.65 -6.14 10.71
N ASP A 507 -5.07 -4.90 10.41
CA ASP A 507 -4.31 -3.95 9.59
C ASP A 507 -3.80 -2.74 10.41
N PHE A 508 -3.22 -2.98 11.58
CA PHE A 508 -2.71 -1.92 12.47
C PHE A 508 -1.18 -1.79 12.35
N GLN A 509 -0.65 -1.61 11.14
CA GLN A 509 0.81 -1.54 10.94
C GLN A 509 1.40 -0.15 11.23
N ASP A 510 0.57 0.91 11.24
CA ASP A 510 1.00 2.25 11.68
C ASP A 510 0.95 2.37 13.19
N LEU A 511 2.04 2.04 13.89
CA LEU A 511 2.12 2.21 15.35
C LEU A 511 2.09 3.68 15.82
N ALA A 512 2.17 4.66 14.92
CA ALA A 512 2.01 6.08 15.26
C ALA A 512 0.54 6.54 15.16
N ALA A 513 -0.21 6.05 14.18
CA ALA A 513 -1.64 6.37 14.01
C ALA A 513 -2.58 5.37 14.70
N THR A 514 -2.13 4.15 14.95
CA THR A 514 -2.95 3.08 15.55
C THR A 514 -2.57 2.83 17.01
N GLU A 515 -3.54 2.35 17.78
CA GLU A 515 -3.38 1.96 19.16
C GLU A 515 -4.37 0.85 19.48
N PHE A 516 -3.95 -0.15 20.24
CA PHE A 516 -4.85 -1.18 20.77
C PHE A 516 -4.31 -1.68 22.10
N GLU A 517 -5.03 -1.39 23.18
CA GLU A 517 -4.61 -1.68 24.55
C GLU A 517 -5.78 -2.25 25.35
N ALA A 518 -5.57 -3.40 25.99
CA ALA A 518 -6.54 -3.94 26.94
C ALA A 518 -6.53 -3.12 28.23
N THR A 519 -7.66 -2.56 28.60
CA THR A 519 -7.84 -1.78 29.84
C THR A 519 -8.51 -2.57 30.95
N GLY A 520 -9.11 -3.71 30.62
CA GLY A 520 -9.74 -4.65 31.54
C GLY A 520 -10.22 -5.91 30.80
N PRO A 521 -10.80 -6.89 31.51
CA PRO A 521 -11.38 -8.07 30.86
C PRO A 521 -12.49 -7.68 29.88
N GLY A 522 -12.29 -7.93 28.59
CA GLY A 522 -13.24 -7.56 27.53
C GLY A 522 -13.34 -6.06 27.25
N GLU A 523 -12.45 -5.24 27.81
CA GLU A 523 -12.44 -3.78 27.63
C GLU A 523 -11.11 -3.32 27.02
N PHE A 524 -11.20 -2.52 25.96
CA PHE A 524 -10.06 -2.08 25.18
C PHE A 524 -10.16 -0.59 24.86
N ARG A 525 -9.01 0.08 24.83
CA ARG A 525 -8.84 1.38 24.18
C ARG A 525 -8.24 1.14 22.80
N PHE A 526 -8.78 1.82 21.79
CA PHE A 526 -8.29 1.67 20.44
C PHE A 526 -8.24 2.99 19.66
N ARG A 527 -7.35 3.03 18.68
CA ARG A 527 -7.29 4.05 17.65
C ARG A 527 -6.91 3.39 16.32
N THR A 528 -7.60 3.74 15.26
CA THR A 528 -7.21 3.44 13.87
C THR A 528 -7.76 4.51 12.92
N GLN A 529 -7.47 4.41 11.63
CA GLN A 529 -8.00 5.31 10.62
C GLN A 529 -8.22 4.58 9.30
N THR A 530 -9.20 5.03 8.54
CA THR A 530 -9.58 4.43 7.24
C THR A 530 -9.79 5.54 6.21
N ARG A 531 -9.58 5.22 4.93
CA ARG A 531 -9.84 6.07 3.77
C ARG A 531 -10.07 5.21 2.52
N GLY A 532 -11.31 4.73 2.38
CA GLY A 532 -11.74 3.88 1.27
C GLY A 532 -11.40 2.40 1.43
N ASP A 533 -10.68 2.06 2.49
CA ASP A 533 -10.34 0.74 2.97
C ASP A 533 -11.14 0.39 4.24
N THR A 534 -10.80 -0.76 4.83
CA THR A 534 -11.38 -1.28 6.07
C THR A 534 -10.25 -1.54 7.06
N SER A 535 -10.51 -1.33 8.35
CA SER A 535 -9.62 -1.79 9.41
C SER A 535 -10.42 -2.61 10.41
N SER A 536 -9.89 -3.78 10.77
CA SER A 536 -10.62 -4.75 11.57
C SER A 536 -9.89 -5.17 12.85
N ILE A 537 -10.69 -5.60 13.82
CA ILE A 537 -10.25 -6.28 15.04
C ILE A 537 -10.92 -7.66 15.07
N ALA A 538 -10.11 -8.71 15.10
CA ALA A 538 -10.58 -10.09 15.28
C ALA A 538 -10.69 -10.40 16.78
N LEU A 539 -11.90 -10.72 17.23
CA LEU A 539 -12.26 -11.04 18.60
C LEU A 539 -12.54 -12.55 18.68
N GLU A 540 -11.68 -13.29 19.36
CA GLU A 540 -11.96 -14.69 19.68
C GLU A 540 -12.82 -14.73 20.94
N LEU A 541 -14.09 -15.09 20.77
CA LEU A 541 -15.10 -15.08 21.84
C LEU A 541 -15.45 -16.51 22.29
N ARG A 542 -15.65 -16.65 23.60
CA ARG A 542 -16.05 -17.90 24.29
C ARG A 542 -17.24 -17.65 25.19
N ASP A 543 -18.02 -18.69 25.47
CA ASP A 543 -19.21 -18.61 26.32
C ASP A 543 -20.21 -17.54 25.84
N VAL A 544 -20.37 -17.42 24.52
CA VAL A 544 -21.14 -16.34 23.89
C VAL A 544 -22.63 -16.50 24.19
N ALA A 545 -23.17 -15.63 25.02
CA ALA A 545 -24.61 -15.55 25.27
C ALA A 545 -25.34 -14.90 24.09
N GLU A 546 -26.64 -15.20 23.94
CA GLU A 546 -27.50 -14.54 22.95
C GLU A 546 -27.56 -13.01 23.18
N SER A 547 -27.49 -12.58 24.44
CA SER A 547 -27.43 -11.17 24.82
C SER A 547 -26.03 -10.56 24.73
N ALA A 548 -25.07 -11.22 24.07
CA ALA A 548 -23.72 -10.69 23.95
C ALA A 548 -23.70 -9.42 23.08
N THR A 549 -22.92 -8.44 23.50
CA THR A 549 -22.83 -7.13 22.84
C THR A 549 -21.38 -6.73 22.63
N VAL A 550 -21.17 -5.99 21.55
CA VAL A 550 -19.96 -5.24 21.26
C VAL A 550 -20.33 -3.76 21.30
N GLU A 551 -19.89 -3.07 22.35
CA GLU A 551 -20.14 -1.66 22.60
C GLU A 551 -18.93 -0.82 22.18
N LEU A 552 -19.18 0.25 21.45
CA LEU A 552 -18.19 1.21 21.00
C LEU A 552 -18.57 2.59 21.50
N ASP A 553 -17.68 3.22 22.25
CA ASP A 553 -17.78 4.64 22.60
C ASP A 553 -16.69 5.40 21.85
N LEU A 554 -17.08 6.01 20.74
CA LEU A 554 -16.21 6.72 19.82
C LEU A 554 -16.09 8.19 20.22
N LEU A 555 -14.86 8.70 20.22
CA LEU A 555 -14.54 10.10 20.43
C LEU A 555 -14.84 10.94 19.19
N GLU A 556 -15.06 12.24 19.42
CA GLU A 556 -15.10 13.23 18.35
C GLU A 556 -13.72 13.31 17.70
N ALA A 557 -13.68 13.28 16.37
CA ALA A 557 -12.42 13.36 15.63
C ALA A 557 -12.58 14.20 14.35
N ARG A 558 -11.54 14.96 14.01
CA ARG A 558 -11.49 15.73 12.77
C ARG A 558 -10.82 14.89 11.68
N GLU A 559 -11.47 14.79 10.52
CA GLU A 559 -10.86 14.17 9.34
C GLU A 559 -9.53 14.87 8.99
N THR A 560 -8.58 14.10 8.46
CA THR A 560 -7.27 14.62 8.02
C THR A 560 -6.98 14.23 6.58
N GLY A 561 -5.92 14.80 5.98
CA GLY A 561 -5.67 14.68 4.55
C GLY A 561 -4.57 15.63 4.12
N GLY A 562 -3.63 15.17 3.29
CA GLY A 562 -2.55 16.02 2.78
C GLY A 562 -2.94 16.81 1.53
N ALA A 563 -3.82 16.26 0.70
CA ALA A 563 -4.25 16.90 -0.53
C ALA A 563 -5.24 18.04 -0.26
N PRO A 564 -5.00 19.26 -0.81
CA PRO A 564 -5.93 20.36 -0.68
C PRO A 564 -7.26 19.98 -1.35
N LEU A 565 -8.31 19.94 -0.54
CA LEU A 565 -9.67 19.75 -1.03
C LEU A 565 -10.15 21.06 -1.67
N ILE A 566 -10.83 20.94 -2.81
CA ILE A 566 -11.30 22.07 -3.60
C ILE A 566 -12.68 22.53 -3.13
N PHE A 567 -13.56 21.57 -2.83
CA PHE A 567 -14.96 21.87 -2.54
C PHE A 567 -15.37 21.44 -1.13
N SER A 568 -14.85 20.32 -0.63
CA SER A 568 -15.26 19.73 0.64
C SER A 568 -14.20 19.99 1.70
N ALA A 569 -14.54 20.55 2.86
CA ALA A 569 -13.58 20.63 3.97
C ALA A 569 -13.57 19.31 4.77
N HIS A 570 -12.48 19.05 5.49
CA HIS A 570 -12.46 17.97 6.49
C HIS A 570 -13.55 18.16 7.54
N ASN A 571 -14.36 17.12 7.73
CA ASN A 571 -15.47 17.15 8.69
C ASN A 571 -14.96 17.00 10.12
N LEU A 572 -15.68 17.63 11.06
CA LEU A 572 -15.61 17.26 12.46
C LEU A 572 -16.65 16.14 12.67
N VAL A 573 -16.18 14.92 12.87
CA VAL A 573 -17.04 13.76 13.08
C VAL A 573 -17.40 13.71 14.57
N PRO A 574 -18.69 13.82 14.94
CA PRO A 574 -19.10 13.84 16.33
C PRO A 574 -18.78 12.52 17.04
N ALA A 575 -18.63 12.60 18.37
CA ALA A 575 -18.61 11.42 19.22
C ALA A 575 -19.91 10.61 19.04
N ALA A 576 -19.80 9.29 19.14
CA ALA A 576 -20.93 8.38 18.97
C ALA A 576 -20.78 7.15 19.87
N SER A 577 -21.89 6.72 20.46
CA SER A 577 -21.96 5.44 21.18
C SER A 577 -22.80 4.46 20.37
N VAL A 578 -22.26 3.29 20.12
CA VAL A 578 -22.84 2.24 19.28
C VAL A 578 -22.83 0.93 20.04
N THR A 579 -23.92 0.17 19.94
CA THR A 579 -23.99 -1.20 20.45
C THR A 579 -24.39 -2.12 19.31
N LEU A 580 -23.54 -3.11 19.02
CA LEU A 580 -23.80 -4.18 18.07
C LEU A 580 -24.14 -5.44 18.88
N GLN A 581 -25.34 -5.99 18.72
CA GLN A 581 -25.71 -7.23 19.41
C GLN A 581 -25.38 -8.44 18.55
N VAL A 582 -24.85 -9.49 19.17
CA VAL A 582 -24.57 -10.75 18.48
C VAL A 582 -25.87 -11.37 17.95
N ALA A 583 -26.98 -11.28 18.70
CA ALA A 583 -28.29 -11.75 18.24
C ALA A 583 -28.83 -11.03 16.98
N ASP A 584 -28.33 -9.82 16.69
CA ASP A 584 -28.76 -9.05 15.51
C ASP A 584 -27.97 -9.41 14.24
N ILE A 585 -27.04 -10.38 14.31
CA ILE A 585 -26.33 -10.91 13.14
C ILE A 585 -27.31 -11.73 12.30
N ASP A 586 -27.91 -11.07 11.31
CA ASP A 586 -28.79 -11.67 10.31
C ASP A 586 -28.06 -11.74 8.96
N GLY A 587 -28.20 -12.85 8.23
CA GLY A 587 -27.41 -13.10 7.02
C GLY A 587 -25.90 -13.00 7.24
N GLY A 588 -25.43 -13.28 8.46
CA GLY A 588 -24.00 -13.36 8.81
C GLY A 588 -23.33 -12.08 9.32
N ARG A 589 -24.03 -10.93 9.37
CA ARG A 589 -23.48 -9.67 9.91
C ARG A 589 -24.52 -8.76 10.56
N THR A 590 -24.07 -7.84 11.40
CA THR A 590 -24.84 -6.69 11.87
C THR A 590 -23.99 -5.43 11.74
N ALA A 591 -24.61 -4.26 11.57
CA ALA A 591 -23.90 -3.02 11.33
C ALA A 591 -24.58 -1.82 11.99
N ALA A 592 -23.76 -0.88 12.45
CA ALA A 592 -24.20 0.43 12.86
C ALA A 592 -23.80 1.46 11.80
N GLU A 593 -24.79 2.22 11.34
CA GLU A 593 -24.59 3.29 10.36
C GLU A 593 -24.37 4.62 11.08
N LEU A 594 -23.30 5.31 10.72
CA LEU A 594 -22.87 6.59 11.27
C LEU A 594 -22.88 7.63 10.15
N PRO A 595 -24.01 8.34 9.92
CA PRO A 595 -24.13 9.30 8.83
C PRO A 595 -23.28 10.55 9.11
N ILE A 596 -22.38 10.88 8.19
CA ILE A 596 -21.50 12.05 8.23
C ILE A 596 -21.72 12.87 6.96
N GLY A 597 -22.61 13.86 7.05
CA GLY A 597 -23.00 14.66 5.89
C GLY A 597 -23.57 13.78 4.77
N PRO A 598 -22.94 13.74 3.58
CA PRO A 598 -23.36 12.89 2.46
C PRO A 598 -22.84 11.45 2.52
N TRP A 599 -21.91 11.14 3.44
CA TRP A 599 -21.35 9.81 3.60
C TRP A 599 -22.02 9.06 4.74
N THR A 600 -21.89 7.74 4.75
CA THR A 600 -22.29 6.88 5.87
C THR A 600 -21.13 5.97 6.17
N ASP A 601 -20.49 6.20 7.32
CA ASP A 601 -19.47 5.32 7.85
C ASP A 601 -20.14 4.15 8.58
N ARG A 602 -19.46 3.01 8.69
CA ARG A 602 -20.04 1.80 9.31
C ARG A 602 -19.08 1.15 10.29
N ALA A 603 -19.64 0.66 11.39
CA ALA A 603 -19.03 -0.34 12.24
C ALA A 603 -19.80 -1.65 12.05
N VAL A 604 -19.13 -2.68 11.55
CA VAL A 604 -19.74 -3.96 11.15
C VAL A 604 -19.20 -5.08 12.03
N LEU A 605 -20.09 -5.86 12.64
CA LEU A 605 -19.74 -7.06 13.37
C LEU A 605 -20.21 -8.27 12.57
N ARG A 606 -19.30 -9.20 12.30
CA ARG A 606 -19.61 -10.48 11.64
C ARG A 606 -18.91 -11.64 12.31
N ARG A 607 -19.49 -12.82 12.23
CA ARG A 607 -18.83 -14.07 12.67
C ARG A 607 -18.12 -14.70 11.48
N VAL A 608 -16.83 -14.97 11.62
CA VAL A 608 -15.96 -15.41 10.51
C VAL A 608 -15.32 -16.77 10.78
N VAL A 609 -15.02 -17.49 9.69
CA VAL A 609 -14.19 -18.69 9.72
C VAL A 609 -12.72 -18.27 9.88
N ALA A 610 -12.13 -18.55 11.04
CA ALA A 610 -10.73 -18.23 11.32
C ALA A 610 -9.74 -18.90 10.35
N ASP A 611 -10.00 -20.16 10.02
CA ASP A 611 -9.15 -20.99 9.14
C ASP A 611 -9.79 -21.18 7.75
N GLY A 612 -10.29 -20.10 7.17
CA GLY A 612 -10.89 -20.11 5.83
C GLY A 612 -9.91 -20.51 4.72
N PRO A 613 -10.42 -20.86 3.52
CA PRO A 613 -9.57 -21.25 2.40
C PRO A 613 -8.65 -20.09 1.98
N ARG A 614 -7.36 -20.41 1.75
CA ARG A 614 -6.37 -19.48 1.20
C ARG A 614 -6.05 -19.72 -0.28
N ASP A 615 -6.62 -20.76 -0.89
CA ASP A 615 -6.60 -21.03 -2.34
C ASP A 615 -8.06 -21.26 -2.77
N LEU A 616 -8.53 -20.49 -3.75
CA LEU A 616 -9.91 -20.51 -4.21
C LEU A 616 -9.98 -20.37 -5.72
N THR A 617 -10.83 -21.18 -6.33
CA THR A 617 -11.30 -20.98 -7.70
C THR A 617 -12.78 -20.61 -7.70
N PHE A 618 -13.18 -19.81 -8.67
CA PHE A 618 -14.59 -19.48 -8.90
C PHE A 618 -14.91 -19.48 -10.39
N SER A 619 -16.18 -19.70 -10.70
CA SER A 619 -16.74 -19.58 -12.03
C SER A 619 -18.16 -19.07 -11.94
N MET A 620 -18.53 -18.16 -12.84
CA MET A 620 -19.91 -17.71 -13.02
C MET A 620 -20.18 -17.48 -14.52
N GLU A 621 -21.46 -17.38 -14.86
CA GLU A 621 -21.90 -17.02 -16.21
C GLU A 621 -22.70 -15.73 -16.14
N ASP A 622 -22.40 -14.77 -17.02
CA ASP A 622 -23.23 -13.59 -17.26
C ASP A 622 -23.76 -13.62 -18.69
N THR A 623 -24.93 -13.04 -18.90
CA THR A 623 -25.54 -12.87 -20.22
C THR A 623 -25.82 -11.40 -20.49
N SER A 624 -25.33 -10.88 -21.62
CA SER A 624 -25.53 -9.48 -21.98
C SER A 624 -25.48 -9.25 -23.48
N THR A 625 -26.42 -8.46 -23.99
CA THR A 625 -26.47 -8.04 -25.39
C THR A 625 -25.70 -6.74 -25.65
N LEU A 626 -25.06 -6.16 -24.63
CA LEU A 626 -24.34 -4.88 -24.73
C LEU A 626 -22.90 -5.09 -25.22
N GLN A 627 -22.45 -4.20 -26.10
CA GLN A 627 -21.03 -4.07 -26.45
C GLN A 627 -20.34 -3.06 -25.55
N GLY A 628 -19.08 -3.30 -25.24
CA GLY A 628 -18.24 -2.42 -24.42
C GLY A 628 -18.36 -2.65 -22.93
N ASP A 629 -19.15 -3.65 -22.49
CA ASP A 629 -19.18 -4.07 -21.09
C ASP A 629 -17.77 -4.40 -20.62
N TYR A 630 -17.44 -3.98 -19.40
CA TYR A 630 -16.19 -4.33 -18.74
C TYR A 630 -16.44 -5.05 -17.44
N TYR A 631 -15.53 -5.97 -17.11
CA TYR A 631 -15.55 -6.76 -15.89
C TYR A 631 -14.22 -6.66 -15.18
N TYR A 632 -14.22 -6.54 -13.86
CA TYR A 632 -13.03 -6.77 -13.05
C TYR A 632 -13.42 -7.49 -11.76
N VAL A 633 -12.43 -8.07 -11.09
CA VAL A 633 -12.58 -8.80 -9.85
C VAL A 633 -11.94 -8.03 -8.71
N ARG A 634 -12.62 -8.01 -7.58
CA ARG A 634 -12.06 -7.58 -6.29
C ARG A 634 -12.06 -8.78 -5.33
N VAL A 635 -10.97 -8.95 -4.61
CA VAL A 635 -10.81 -9.98 -3.59
C VAL A 635 -10.47 -9.29 -2.29
N THR A 636 -11.18 -9.61 -1.21
CA THR A 636 -10.79 -9.23 0.15
C THR A 636 -10.36 -10.47 0.94
N GLN A 637 -9.49 -10.27 1.92
CA GLN A 637 -9.04 -11.29 2.84
C GLN A 637 -9.41 -10.91 4.28
N THR A 638 -9.41 -11.89 5.18
CA THR A 638 -9.82 -11.65 6.58
C THR A 638 -8.87 -10.74 7.35
N ASN A 639 -7.65 -10.52 6.84
CA ASN A 639 -6.67 -9.57 7.38
C ASN A 639 -6.78 -8.16 6.76
N ASP A 640 -7.93 -7.82 6.15
CA ASP A 640 -8.19 -6.57 5.42
C ASP A 640 -7.35 -6.36 4.14
N ALA A 641 -6.54 -7.35 3.72
CA ALA A 641 -5.83 -7.29 2.46
C ALA A 641 -6.78 -7.38 1.25
N ILE A 642 -6.48 -6.63 0.19
CA ILE A 642 -7.32 -6.50 -1.00
C ILE A 642 -6.49 -6.63 -2.27
N ALA A 643 -7.05 -7.31 -3.28
CA ALA A 643 -6.56 -7.31 -4.65
C ALA A 643 -7.64 -6.91 -5.65
N TRP A 644 -7.26 -6.22 -6.72
CA TRP A 644 -8.13 -5.85 -7.85
C TRP A 644 -7.50 -6.26 -9.16
N SER A 645 -8.20 -7.06 -9.98
CA SER A 645 -7.74 -7.39 -11.33
C SER A 645 -7.80 -6.15 -12.24
N SER A 646 -6.98 -6.11 -13.29
CA SER A 646 -7.31 -5.23 -14.43
C SER A 646 -8.62 -5.69 -15.10
N PRO A 647 -9.34 -4.77 -15.77
CA PRO A 647 -10.59 -5.12 -16.42
C PRO A 647 -10.42 -5.98 -17.69
N ILE A 648 -11.48 -6.68 -18.07
CA ILE A 648 -11.67 -7.29 -19.39
C ILE A 648 -12.87 -6.62 -20.06
N TRP A 649 -12.73 -6.21 -21.32
CA TRP A 649 -13.82 -5.60 -22.10
C TRP A 649 -14.39 -6.58 -23.12
N VAL A 650 -15.70 -6.55 -23.36
CA VAL A 650 -16.40 -7.44 -24.32
C VAL A 650 -16.92 -6.65 -25.53
N GLY A 651 -16.44 -6.98 -26.73
CA GLY A 651 -16.83 -6.29 -27.97
C GLY A 651 -16.33 -4.84 -28.03
N GLY A 652 -16.98 -3.98 -28.83
CA GLY A 652 -16.60 -2.57 -28.97
C GLY A 652 -15.33 -2.32 -29.78
N TYR A 653 -14.79 -1.11 -29.69
CA TYR A 653 -13.57 -0.70 -30.40
C TYR A 653 -12.36 -0.74 -29.46
N GLY A 654 -11.24 -1.24 -29.97
CA GLY A 654 -9.96 -1.23 -29.25
C GLY A 654 -9.38 0.17 -29.06
N LYS A 655 -8.32 0.23 -28.25
CA LYS A 655 -7.48 1.41 -28.02
C LYS A 655 -6.99 1.98 -29.37
N ARG A 656 -7.28 3.24 -29.68
CA ARG A 656 -6.80 3.93 -30.90
C ARG A 656 -5.68 4.91 -30.56
#